data_AF-A0A4Y8LNK3-F1
#
_entry.id   AF-A0A4Y8LNK3-F1
#
_cell.length_a   1.000
_cell.length_b   1.000
_cell.length_c   1.000
_cell.angle_alpha   90.00
_cell.angle_beta   90.00
_cell.angle_gamma   90.00
#
_symmetry.space_group_name_H-M   'P 1'
#
loop_
_entity.id
_entity.type
_entity.pdbx_description
1 polymer ?
#
loop_
_entity_poly.entity_id
_entity_poly.type
_entity_poly.pdbx_seq_one_letter_code
_entity_poly.pdbx_strand_id
1 'polypeptide(L)'
;MTGGVCVTFRSIVTIFFSILFFSLVITSASASDKEWILNFNSPEDKETFKYELSAIQILNEMPRALLISGSVPDHPLIKNYEQNVSKQANAEISPDVYATDQWGLSAVNQSAIQTLYPEAGKNLLDSKRLIINDTDLIENTGPFNAQTIEIDVGTELSRISLEIEENDIYWGIEAKDEKGNLIGMNYGRFSKLDIIISNKQPVNKIHLTLLNENETPSSFTVKSLMGVNNPLVAVLDSGVAMHEDFCSNILYSLSKDYTDESFSWAQDTYGHGTHITGILASCYNNGVGTAGVFGYAPIDILPMKVLNERGTGTDFQISQALYDAIELDVSAVNLSIAGKGKTDLLKNAILEAAIREIPIIAAAGNYNSSTEAVYPASYPTVITVSGVNQQMKRVGTSNFGWEVDLTAPGFEVLSTYTDPVYKKLNGTSMAAPFVTGAAAILKHQYPDDSILKIRQKLFGSAEDIMAQGYDIYSGNGLVQFQPEKWENTPLKNIEWMNYRNGQPYRLNEFHLLTDSEFTGDQLQLFVNGRSVFSSKIDSTYQSIEIDAPIQPAFKLFTVISDGDTILEQSYLNLAPNAQASFTFTDTARAYWAYEEIMNATTSGIINGYEDQTFRPDAPISRRHAALMMNRLLEWDSLPSMKSTFSDIEKFDFMTKYSILSANHEKVLNGYEGGYFKPDQQLSRGQMALILFRALHFEESNSEIELLFNDISPENEIFSALIELVSKGIVTNQKEFNPYESISRAQFSAMISRAQHYMNTQKEEAGA
;
A
#
# COMPACT_ATOMS: atom_id res chain seq x y z
N MET A 1 -35.23 53.99 -13.20
CA MET A 1 -35.67 53.93 -14.61
C MET A 1 -36.06 52.48 -14.86
N THR A 2 -37.36 52.16 -14.82
CA THR A 2 -38.22 51.85 -15.99
C THR A 2 -37.85 50.51 -16.66
N GLY A 3 -38.68 49.47 -16.71
CA GLY A 3 -40.06 49.22 -16.22
C GLY A 3 -40.35 47.70 -16.30
N GLY A 4 -41.54 47.15 -16.05
CA GLY A 4 -42.86 47.73 -15.77
C GLY A 4 -43.83 46.70 -15.18
N VAL A 5 -45.09 47.11 -14.97
CA VAL A 5 -46.11 46.44 -14.14
C VAL A 5 -47.03 45.50 -14.94
N CYS A 6 -47.56 44.43 -14.34
CA CYS A 6 -48.91 43.95 -14.70
C CYS A 6 -49.72 43.35 -13.53
N VAL A 7 -50.98 43.80 -13.41
CA VAL A 7 -51.93 43.66 -12.28
C VAL A 7 -53.32 43.45 -12.92
N THR A 8 -54.19 42.50 -12.55
CA THR A 8 -54.87 42.31 -11.24
C THR A 8 -55.61 40.95 -11.19
N PHE A 9 -55.83 40.40 -9.97
CA PHE A 9 -57.10 39.80 -9.45
C PHE A 9 -58.14 39.15 -10.40
N ARG A 10 -58.75 38.03 -9.93
CA ARG A 10 -60.16 38.04 -9.40
C ARG A 10 -60.60 36.74 -8.72
N SER A 11 -61.58 36.85 -7.83
CA SER A 11 -62.21 35.78 -7.03
C SER A 11 -63.72 35.66 -7.34
N ILE A 12 -64.46 34.83 -6.57
CA ILE A 12 -65.94 34.64 -6.55
C ILE A 12 -66.42 33.81 -7.78
N VAL A 13 -67.29 32.78 -7.74
CA VAL A 13 -68.53 32.48 -6.96
C VAL A 13 -68.74 30.95 -6.73
N THR A 14 -69.42 30.59 -5.63
CA THR A 14 -69.84 29.23 -5.21
C THR A 14 -71.26 28.84 -5.66
N ILE A 15 -71.51 27.62 -6.18
CA ILE A 15 -72.87 27.01 -6.25
C ILE A 15 -72.90 25.48 -5.98
N PHE A 16 -73.62 25.11 -4.91
CA PHE A 16 -74.37 23.87 -4.55
C PHE A 16 -74.15 22.47 -5.21
N PHE A 17 -73.64 21.53 -4.38
CA PHE A 17 -74.29 20.29 -3.86
C PHE A 17 -75.07 19.31 -4.79
N SER A 18 -74.54 18.08 -4.99
CA SER A 18 -74.96 16.83 -4.29
C SER A 18 -74.65 15.50 -5.03
N ILE A 19 -74.54 14.40 -4.25
CA ILE A 19 -74.72 12.95 -4.58
C ILE A 19 -73.46 12.06 -4.87
N LEU A 20 -73.15 11.19 -3.88
CA LEU A 20 -72.63 9.79 -3.86
C LEU A 20 -71.46 9.39 -4.82
N PHE A 21 -70.47 8.53 -4.47
CA PHE A 21 -70.26 7.60 -3.34
C PHE A 21 -68.75 7.22 -3.20
N PHE A 22 -68.34 6.78 -1.99
CA PHE A 22 -67.12 5.99 -1.66
C PHE A 22 -65.73 6.40 -2.24
N SER A 23 -64.88 6.94 -1.37
CA SER A 23 -63.49 6.48 -1.22
C SER A 23 -63.08 6.54 0.25
N LEU A 24 -62.15 5.67 0.67
CA LEU A 24 -61.78 5.47 2.08
C LEU A 24 -61.17 6.72 2.71
N VAL A 25 -61.65 7.06 3.91
CA VAL A 25 -60.84 7.84 4.87
C VAL A 25 -59.80 6.88 5.45
N ILE A 26 -58.59 6.87 4.90
CA ILE A 26 -57.43 6.41 5.65
C ILE A 26 -56.92 7.63 6.43
N THR A 27 -57.19 7.61 7.73
CA THR A 27 -56.63 8.54 8.70
C THR A 27 -55.10 8.47 8.66
N SER A 28 -54.47 9.64 8.64
CA SER A 28 -53.04 9.80 8.92
C SER A 28 -52.66 9.13 10.25
N ALA A 29 -51.89 8.05 10.18
CA ALA A 29 -51.27 7.44 11.35
C ALA A 29 -49.85 8.01 11.51
N SER A 30 -49.72 9.10 12.26
CA SER A 30 -48.43 9.52 12.81
C SER A 30 -48.23 8.86 14.17
N ALA A 31 -47.58 7.70 14.19
CA ALA A 31 -46.91 7.15 15.36
C ALA A 31 -45.47 6.84 14.95
N SER A 32 -44.51 7.07 15.82
CA SER A 32 -43.11 6.75 15.53
C SER A 32 -42.93 5.24 15.47
N ASP A 33 -42.63 4.69 14.29
CA ASP A 33 -42.26 3.29 14.11
C ASP A 33 -40.88 3.04 14.73
N LYS A 34 -40.86 2.89 16.05
CA LYS A 34 -39.69 2.38 16.76
C LYS A 34 -39.56 0.91 16.40
N GLU A 35 -38.44 0.56 15.80
CA GLU A 35 -38.06 -0.83 15.63
C GLU A 35 -37.33 -1.32 16.89
N TRP A 36 -37.37 -2.64 17.13
CA TRP A 36 -36.76 -3.27 18.30
C TRP A 36 -36.22 -4.66 17.96
N ILE A 37 -35.06 -5.00 18.52
CA ILE A 37 -34.53 -6.36 18.53
C ILE A 37 -34.97 -7.01 19.85
N LEU A 38 -35.73 -8.11 19.77
CA LEU A 38 -36.12 -8.94 20.91
C LEU A 38 -35.20 -10.16 20.94
N ASN A 39 -34.49 -10.38 22.04
CA ASN A 39 -33.63 -11.56 22.21
C ASN A 39 -34.31 -12.62 23.09
N PHE A 40 -34.10 -13.89 22.76
CA PHE A 40 -34.69 -15.06 23.42
C PHE A 40 -33.60 -15.96 24.04
N ASN A 41 -33.96 -16.86 24.96
CA ASN A 41 -32.95 -17.78 25.53
C ASN A 41 -32.61 -18.94 24.57
N SER A 42 -33.56 -19.36 23.73
CA SER A 42 -33.35 -20.36 22.69
C SER A 42 -34.15 -20.05 21.40
N PRO A 43 -33.87 -20.76 20.28
CA PRO A 43 -34.68 -20.66 19.07
C PRO A 43 -36.13 -21.12 19.28
N GLU A 44 -36.35 -22.11 20.14
CA GLU A 44 -37.68 -22.63 20.46
C GLU A 44 -38.53 -21.59 21.24
N ASP A 45 -37.91 -20.81 22.14
CA ASP A 45 -38.57 -19.69 22.81
C ASP A 45 -39.04 -18.63 21.78
N LYS A 46 -38.19 -18.32 20.79
CA LYS A 46 -38.48 -17.38 19.70
C LYS A 46 -39.63 -17.88 18.82
N GLU A 47 -39.60 -19.13 18.38
CA GLU A 47 -40.69 -19.73 17.58
C GLU A 47 -41.99 -19.83 18.37
N THR A 48 -41.94 -20.16 19.66
CA THR A 48 -43.13 -20.19 20.53
C THR A 48 -43.78 -18.80 20.61
N PHE A 49 -42.96 -17.76 20.84
CA PHE A 49 -43.42 -16.37 20.92
C PHE A 49 -44.08 -15.86 19.63
N LYS A 50 -43.61 -16.30 18.44
CA LYS A 50 -44.21 -15.91 17.14
C LYS A 50 -45.69 -16.28 16.99
N TYR A 51 -46.15 -17.34 17.65
CA TYR A 51 -47.55 -17.78 17.55
C TYR A 51 -48.53 -17.00 18.45
N GLU A 52 -48.05 -16.18 19.39
CA GLU A 52 -48.89 -15.54 20.40
C GLU A 52 -49.35 -14.10 20.07
N LEU A 53 -48.93 -13.53 18.93
CA LEU A 53 -49.12 -12.10 18.62
C LEU A 53 -49.76 -11.84 17.25
N SER A 54 -50.95 -11.22 17.27
CA SER A 54 -51.70 -10.79 16.08
C SER A 54 -51.58 -9.28 15.76
N ALA A 55 -50.65 -8.58 16.42
CA ALA A 55 -50.58 -7.11 16.40
C ALA A 55 -49.15 -6.53 16.31
N ILE A 56 -48.13 -7.36 16.00
CA ILE A 56 -46.74 -6.91 15.81
C ILE A 56 -46.28 -7.31 14.42
N GLN A 57 -45.69 -6.37 13.69
CA GLN A 57 -45.07 -6.63 12.40
C GLN A 57 -43.62 -7.09 12.64
N ILE A 58 -43.37 -8.37 12.37
CA ILE A 58 -42.02 -8.93 12.32
C ILE A 58 -41.36 -8.43 11.03
N LEU A 59 -40.16 -7.85 11.16
CA LEU A 59 -39.38 -7.29 10.06
C LEU A 59 -38.26 -8.22 9.61
N ASN A 60 -37.61 -8.91 10.56
CA ASN A 60 -36.54 -9.87 10.28
C ASN A 60 -36.49 -10.94 11.38
N GLU A 61 -36.00 -12.13 11.05
CA GLU A 61 -35.87 -13.27 11.95
C GLU A 61 -34.42 -13.76 12.06
N MET A 62 -33.94 -13.89 13.29
CA MET A 62 -32.62 -14.43 13.60
C MET A 62 -32.78 -15.72 14.43
N PRO A 63 -31.73 -16.56 14.58
CA PRO A 63 -31.85 -17.84 15.30
C PRO A 63 -32.35 -17.70 16.75
N ARG A 64 -32.02 -16.60 17.45
CA ARG A 64 -32.47 -16.31 18.83
C ARG A 64 -33.01 -14.89 19.00
N ALA A 65 -33.38 -14.22 17.92
CA ALA A 65 -33.92 -12.86 17.99
C ALA A 65 -34.98 -12.57 16.92
N LEU A 66 -35.81 -11.57 17.18
CA LEU A 66 -36.77 -11.01 16.23
C LEU A 66 -36.56 -9.51 16.12
N LEU A 67 -36.45 -9.00 14.89
CA LEU A 67 -36.62 -7.58 14.63
C LEU A 67 -38.11 -7.30 14.42
N ILE A 68 -38.66 -6.36 15.18
CA ILE A 68 -40.07 -5.96 15.10
C ILE A 68 -40.21 -4.45 14.90
N SER A 69 -41.32 -3.99 14.34
CA SER A 69 -41.77 -2.60 14.47
C SER A 69 -42.91 -2.47 15.49
N GLY A 70 -42.95 -1.32 16.20
CA GLY A 70 -44.03 -0.94 17.09
C GLY A 70 -43.65 -0.95 18.58
N SER A 71 -44.48 -1.57 19.41
CA SER A 71 -44.28 -1.64 20.87
C SER A 71 -43.75 -3.00 21.28
N VAL A 72 -42.70 -3.03 22.11
CA VAL A 72 -42.23 -4.27 22.73
C VAL A 72 -43.30 -4.79 23.70
N PRO A 73 -43.77 -6.04 23.56
CA PRO A 73 -44.67 -6.64 24.52
C PRO A 73 -43.90 -7.10 25.76
N ASP A 74 -44.50 -6.97 26.94
CA ASP A 74 -43.97 -7.55 28.17
C ASP A 74 -44.27 -9.06 28.19
N HIS A 75 -43.26 -9.90 27.91
CA HIS A 75 -43.43 -11.33 27.71
C HIS A 75 -42.27 -12.15 28.31
N PRO A 76 -42.54 -13.24 29.07
CA PRO A 76 -41.51 -13.98 29.81
C PRO A 76 -40.49 -14.74 28.95
N LEU A 77 -40.75 -14.95 27.65
CA LEU A 77 -39.78 -15.55 26.73
C LEU A 77 -38.76 -14.53 26.19
N ILE A 78 -39.08 -13.22 26.24
CA ILE A 78 -38.13 -12.16 25.87
C ILE A 78 -37.11 -12.02 27.00
N LYS A 79 -35.87 -12.43 26.72
CA LYS A 79 -34.73 -12.35 27.65
C LYS A 79 -34.31 -10.90 27.89
N ASN A 80 -34.22 -10.13 26.82
CA ASN A 80 -34.03 -8.68 26.81
C ASN A 80 -34.48 -8.12 25.45
N TYR A 81 -34.53 -6.80 25.35
CA TYR A 81 -34.79 -6.10 24.09
C TYR A 81 -33.98 -4.81 24.02
N GLU A 82 -33.68 -4.37 22.81
CA GLU A 82 -33.03 -3.10 22.53
C GLU A 82 -33.74 -2.38 21.39
N GLN A 83 -33.75 -1.05 21.42
CA GLN A 83 -34.37 -0.26 20.37
C GLN A 83 -33.47 -0.32 19.14
N ASN A 84 -33.99 -0.75 17.99
CA ASN A 84 -33.30 -0.57 16.72
C ASN A 84 -33.39 0.91 16.35
N VAL A 85 -32.42 1.70 16.82
CA VAL A 85 -32.22 3.11 16.51
C VAL A 85 -31.46 3.32 15.19
N SER A 86 -31.24 2.26 14.42
CA SER A 86 -30.09 2.12 13.53
C SER A 86 -30.49 1.96 12.06
N LYS A 87 -31.19 2.97 11.53
CA LYS A 87 -31.48 3.09 10.10
C LYS A 87 -31.31 4.52 9.62
N GLN A 88 -30.13 4.81 9.06
CA GLN A 88 -29.95 5.44 7.73
C GLN A 88 -28.47 5.77 7.52
N ALA A 89 -27.68 4.78 7.08
CA ALA A 89 -26.45 5.08 6.35
C ALA A 89 -26.84 5.71 5.00
N ASN A 90 -27.04 7.03 5.02
CA ASN A 90 -27.31 7.85 3.86
C ASN A 90 -26.44 9.10 3.94
N ALA A 91 -25.42 9.19 3.08
CA ALA A 91 -24.53 10.33 2.98
C ALA A 91 -25.26 11.68 2.70
N GLU A 92 -26.51 11.64 2.23
CA GLU A 92 -27.32 12.83 1.91
C GLU A 92 -28.21 13.32 3.07
N ILE A 93 -28.36 12.56 4.17
CA ILE A 93 -29.26 12.92 5.29
C ILE A 93 -28.45 13.12 6.58
N SER A 94 -28.32 14.39 6.98
CA SER A 94 -27.65 14.76 8.23
C SER A 94 -28.64 14.96 9.38
N PRO A 95 -28.35 14.50 10.62
CA PRO A 95 -27.20 13.69 11.03
C PRO A 95 -27.54 12.19 11.16
N ASP A 96 -26.93 11.35 10.32
CA ASP A 96 -26.80 9.92 10.60
C ASP A 96 -25.75 9.69 11.69
N VAL A 97 -26.13 8.93 12.72
CA VAL A 97 -25.27 8.57 13.86
C VAL A 97 -24.15 7.63 13.43
N TYR A 98 -24.42 6.72 12.49
CA TYR A 98 -23.44 5.72 12.04
C TYR A 98 -22.34 6.34 11.18
N ALA A 99 -22.70 7.19 10.21
CA ALA A 99 -21.74 8.00 9.46
C ALA A 99 -20.87 8.88 10.36
N THR A 100 -21.42 9.48 11.44
CA THR A 100 -20.59 10.27 12.38
C THR A 100 -19.64 9.42 13.22
N ASP A 101 -19.95 8.14 13.46
CA ASP A 101 -19.10 7.21 14.20
C ASP A 101 -18.01 6.56 13.33
N GLN A 102 -18.20 6.47 12.01
CA GLN A 102 -17.22 5.95 11.04
C GLN A 102 -16.14 6.97 10.65
N TRP A 103 -15.55 7.63 11.64
CA TRP A 103 -14.50 8.66 11.48
C TRP A 103 -13.36 8.26 10.53
N GLY A 104 -13.03 6.96 10.47
CA GLY A 104 -11.94 6.42 9.66
C GLY A 104 -12.14 6.61 8.15
N LEU A 105 -13.39 6.58 7.66
CA LEU A 105 -13.68 6.82 6.24
C LEU A 105 -13.36 8.26 5.83
N SER A 106 -13.69 9.22 6.70
CA SER A 106 -13.33 10.63 6.50
C SER A 106 -11.81 10.85 6.59
N ALA A 107 -11.13 10.16 7.50
CA ALA A 107 -9.68 10.28 7.68
C ALA A 107 -8.89 9.88 6.42
N VAL A 108 -9.33 8.86 5.69
CA VAL A 108 -8.65 8.37 4.48
C VAL A 108 -9.13 9.01 3.17
N ASN A 109 -9.99 10.05 3.23
CA ASN A 109 -10.62 10.69 2.07
C ASN A 109 -11.43 9.74 1.16
N GLN A 110 -12.18 8.82 1.77
CA GLN A 110 -12.93 7.77 1.05
C GLN A 110 -13.91 8.31 -0.01
N SER A 111 -14.44 9.53 0.16
CA SER A 111 -15.38 10.15 -0.78
C SER A 111 -14.81 10.36 -2.20
N ALA A 112 -13.49 10.41 -2.37
CA ALA A 112 -12.87 10.49 -3.69
C ALA A 112 -13.19 9.27 -4.59
N ILE A 113 -13.50 8.11 -4.00
CA ILE A 113 -13.80 6.88 -4.71
C ILE A 113 -15.10 6.99 -5.53
N GLN A 114 -16.07 7.78 -5.07
CA GLN A 114 -17.31 8.03 -5.82
C GLN A 114 -17.04 8.69 -7.19
N THR A 115 -15.99 9.51 -7.28
CA THR A 115 -15.57 10.15 -8.54
C THR A 115 -14.90 9.16 -9.49
N LEU A 116 -14.21 8.13 -8.98
CA LEU A 116 -13.61 7.07 -9.78
C LEU A 116 -14.65 6.12 -10.38
N TYR A 117 -15.72 5.82 -9.62
CA TYR A 117 -16.65 4.73 -9.92
C TYR A 117 -18.13 5.17 -9.92
N PRO A 118 -18.56 6.04 -10.86
CA PRO A 118 -19.92 6.57 -10.90
C PRO A 118 -21.00 5.54 -11.32
N GLU A 119 -20.61 4.43 -11.96
CA GLU A 119 -21.52 3.40 -12.52
C GLU A 119 -21.33 2.02 -11.85
N ALA A 120 -20.65 1.96 -10.70
CA ALA A 120 -20.22 0.70 -10.12
C ALA A 120 -21.33 -0.08 -9.39
N GLY A 121 -21.16 -1.41 -9.34
CA GLY A 121 -22.21 -2.35 -8.92
C GLY A 121 -23.21 -2.71 -10.01
N LYS A 122 -23.07 -2.17 -11.24
CA LYS A 122 -23.95 -2.47 -12.37
C LYS A 122 -23.79 -3.90 -12.86
N ASN A 123 -24.90 -4.61 -12.97
CA ASN A 123 -24.96 -5.90 -13.65
C ASN A 123 -24.69 -5.73 -15.16
N LEU A 124 -23.55 -6.19 -15.65
CA LEU A 124 -23.15 -6.11 -17.07
C LEU A 124 -23.98 -7.06 -17.96
N LEU A 125 -24.74 -7.97 -17.35
CA LEU A 125 -25.69 -8.86 -18.02
C LEU A 125 -27.14 -8.37 -17.95
N ASP A 126 -27.44 -7.27 -17.26
CA ASP A 126 -28.79 -6.69 -17.24
C ASP A 126 -29.26 -6.33 -18.65
N SER A 127 -30.50 -6.68 -18.97
CA SER A 127 -31.14 -6.45 -20.26
C SER A 127 -30.39 -7.06 -21.47
N LYS A 128 -29.39 -7.93 -21.25
CA LYS A 128 -28.78 -8.74 -22.32
C LYS A 128 -29.78 -9.80 -22.78
N ARG A 129 -29.58 -10.23 -24.04
CA ARG A 129 -30.34 -11.34 -24.62
C ARG A 129 -29.73 -12.67 -24.21
N LEU A 130 -30.57 -13.57 -23.73
CA LEU A 130 -30.23 -14.93 -23.34
C LEU A 130 -30.92 -15.89 -24.32
N ILE A 131 -30.23 -16.95 -24.74
CA ILE A 131 -30.87 -18.11 -25.38
C ILE A 131 -30.98 -19.19 -24.32
N ILE A 132 -32.21 -19.59 -24.01
CA ILE A 132 -32.52 -20.57 -22.96
C ILE A 132 -32.91 -21.89 -23.60
N ASN A 133 -32.34 -22.99 -23.10
CA ASN A 133 -32.65 -24.36 -23.52
C ASN A 133 -32.58 -24.56 -25.05
N ASP A 134 -31.61 -23.89 -25.69
CA ASP A 134 -31.37 -23.87 -27.15
C ASP A 134 -32.54 -23.36 -28.02
N THR A 135 -33.59 -22.77 -27.43
CA THR A 135 -34.84 -22.43 -28.14
C THR A 135 -35.40 -21.04 -27.89
N ASP A 136 -35.38 -20.54 -26.65
CA ASP A 136 -36.11 -19.32 -26.28
C ASP A 136 -35.19 -18.11 -26.11
N LEU A 137 -35.46 -17.03 -26.86
CA LEU A 137 -34.74 -15.77 -26.74
C LEU A 137 -35.47 -14.85 -25.74
N ILE A 138 -34.86 -14.58 -24.59
CA ILE A 138 -35.41 -13.70 -23.55
C ILE A 138 -34.45 -12.54 -23.22
N GLU A 139 -34.94 -11.52 -22.51
CA GLU A 139 -34.13 -10.45 -21.94
C GLU A 139 -33.94 -10.68 -20.44
N ASN A 140 -32.71 -10.52 -19.94
CA ASN A 140 -32.36 -10.71 -18.53
C ASN A 140 -32.92 -9.58 -17.64
N THR A 141 -34.22 -9.65 -17.32
CA THR A 141 -34.97 -8.59 -16.59
C THR A 141 -35.90 -9.12 -15.49
N GLY A 142 -35.95 -10.44 -15.28
CA GLY A 142 -36.83 -11.10 -14.31
C GLY A 142 -36.61 -12.62 -14.27
N PRO A 143 -37.38 -13.37 -13.46
CA PRO A 143 -37.16 -14.80 -13.27
C PRO A 143 -37.55 -15.63 -14.50
N PHE A 144 -36.80 -16.70 -14.76
CA PHE A 144 -37.02 -17.62 -15.89
C PHE A 144 -36.61 -19.07 -15.55
N ASN A 145 -37.17 -20.05 -16.26
CA ASN A 145 -36.79 -21.45 -16.10
C ASN A 145 -35.68 -21.81 -17.10
N ALA A 146 -34.54 -22.33 -16.62
CA ALA A 146 -33.43 -22.74 -17.48
C ALA A 146 -32.76 -24.03 -17.01
N GLN A 147 -32.29 -24.82 -17.97
CA GLN A 147 -31.32 -25.91 -17.83
C GLN A 147 -29.99 -25.50 -18.49
N THR A 148 -30.06 -24.83 -19.64
CA THR A 148 -28.91 -24.17 -20.29
C THR A 148 -29.21 -22.70 -20.59
N ILE A 149 -28.17 -21.87 -20.55
CA ILE A 149 -28.22 -20.43 -20.84
C ILE A 149 -27.02 -20.07 -21.73
N GLU A 150 -27.24 -19.67 -22.97
CA GLU A 150 -26.22 -19.01 -23.79
C GLU A 150 -26.37 -17.48 -23.69
N ILE A 151 -25.26 -16.80 -23.44
CA ILE A 151 -25.19 -15.37 -23.17
C ILE A 151 -24.27 -14.71 -24.21
N ASP A 152 -24.78 -13.71 -24.95
CA ASP A 152 -23.94 -12.82 -25.75
C ASP A 152 -23.41 -11.68 -24.86
N VAL A 153 -22.16 -11.83 -24.42
CA VAL A 153 -21.56 -10.99 -23.37
C VAL A 153 -21.05 -9.68 -23.97
N GLY A 154 -20.16 -9.77 -24.96
CA GLY A 154 -19.57 -8.61 -25.65
C GLY A 154 -18.77 -7.66 -24.75
N THR A 155 -18.34 -8.10 -23.57
CA THR A 155 -17.53 -7.37 -22.59
C THR A 155 -16.68 -8.36 -21.78
N GLU A 156 -15.62 -7.89 -21.13
CA GLU A 156 -14.93 -8.66 -20.10
C GLU A 156 -15.81 -8.80 -18.85
N LEU A 157 -15.70 -9.95 -18.19
CA LEU A 157 -16.32 -10.29 -16.90
C LEU A 157 -15.27 -10.98 -16.03
N SER A 158 -15.16 -10.60 -14.76
CA SER A 158 -14.36 -11.33 -13.76
C SER A 158 -15.20 -12.34 -12.96
N ARG A 159 -16.52 -12.14 -12.89
CA ARG A 159 -17.45 -13.05 -12.19
C ARG A 159 -18.81 -13.15 -12.88
N ILE A 160 -19.41 -14.33 -12.79
CA ILE A 160 -20.85 -14.56 -12.95
C ILE A 160 -21.44 -14.99 -11.61
N SER A 161 -22.64 -14.52 -11.30
CA SER A 161 -23.49 -15.04 -10.22
C SER A 161 -24.83 -15.48 -10.77
N LEU A 162 -25.33 -16.63 -10.33
CA LEU A 162 -26.67 -17.08 -10.63
C LEU A 162 -27.39 -17.44 -9.32
N GLU A 163 -28.58 -16.90 -9.13
CA GLU A 163 -29.48 -17.20 -8.02
C GLU A 163 -30.72 -17.95 -8.52
N ILE A 164 -31.08 -19.04 -7.84
CA ILE A 164 -32.30 -19.82 -8.08
C ILE A 164 -33.36 -19.55 -6.97
N GLU A 165 -34.63 -19.84 -7.24
CA GLU A 165 -35.70 -19.69 -6.24
C GLU A 165 -35.68 -20.81 -5.17
N GLU A 166 -35.16 -21.99 -5.53
CA GLU A 166 -35.06 -23.13 -4.63
C GLU A 166 -33.98 -22.91 -3.55
N ASN A 167 -34.31 -23.20 -2.28
CA ASN A 167 -33.41 -23.01 -1.14
C ASN A 167 -33.04 -24.36 -0.49
N ASP A 168 -31.82 -24.45 0.07
CA ASP A 168 -31.25 -25.64 0.72
C ASP A 168 -31.25 -26.92 -0.13
N ILE A 169 -31.09 -26.77 -1.46
CA ILE A 169 -30.84 -27.87 -2.39
C ILE A 169 -29.38 -27.88 -2.81
N TYR A 170 -28.80 -29.06 -3.06
CA TYR A 170 -27.47 -29.16 -3.64
C TYR A 170 -27.57 -29.11 -5.17
N TRP A 171 -26.95 -28.10 -5.77
CA TRP A 171 -26.95 -27.87 -7.21
C TRP A 171 -25.60 -27.32 -7.66
N GLY A 172 -25.42 -27.15 -8.97
CA GLY A 172 -24.22 -26.56 -9.54
C GLY A 172 -24.45 -25.80 -10.83
N ILE A 173 -23.43 -25.04 -11.19
CA ILE A 173 -23.36 -24.23 -12.40
C ILE A 173 -22.00 -24.49 -13.07
N GLU A 174 -22.01 -24.83 -14.35
CA GLU A 174 -20.83 -24.99 -15.19
C GLU A 174 -20.83 -23.89 -16.26
N ALA A 175 -19.71 -23.17 -16.43
CA ALA A 175 -19.55 -22.13 -17.44
C ALA A 175 -18.49 -22.52 -18.50
N LYS A 176 -18.84 -22.39 -19.77
CA LYS A 176 -17.96 -22.66 -20.93
C LYS A 176 -17.89 -21.49 -21.91
N ASP A 177 -16.73 -21.29 -22.53
CA ASP A 177 -16.51 -20.28 -23.58
C ASP A 177 -17.17 -20.66 -24.93
N GLU A 178 -17.01 -19.81 -25.95
CA GLU A 178 -17.55 -20.08 -27.30
C GLU A 178 -16.90 -21.27 -28.03
N LYS A 179 -15.83 -21.85 -27.49
CA LYS A 179 -15.11 -23.02 -28.02
C LYS A 179 -15.43 -24.30 -27.22
N GLY A 180 -16.21 -24.19 -26.15
CA GLY A 180 -16.55 -25.30 -25.25
C GLY A 180 -15.51 -25.58 -24.17
N ASN A 181 -14.50 -24.73 -23.99
CA ASN A 181 -13.55 -24.84 -22.88
C ASN A 181 -14.24 -24.46 -21.58
N LEU A 182 -14.02 -25.22 -20.52
CA LEU A 182 -14.45 -24.86 -19.17
C LEU A 182 -13.72 -23.59 -18.73
N ILE A 183 -14.47 -22.53 -18.38
CA ILE A 183 -13.95 -21.27 -17.83
C ILE A 183 -14.25 -21.09 -16.35
N GLY A 184 -15.12 -21.95 -15.77
CA GLY A 184 -15.36 -22.04 -14.34
C GLY A 184 -16.53 -22.95 -14.01
N MET A 185 -16.61 -23.39 -12.76
CA MET A 185 -17.75 -24.15 -12.22
C MET A 185 -17.88 -23.92 -10.72
N ASN A 186 -19.08 -24.09 -10.18
CA ASN A 186 -19.31 -24.11 -8.74
C ASN A 186 -20.47 -25.05 -8.39
N TYR A 187 -20.42 -25.65 -7.20
CA TYR A 187 -21.46 -26.52 -6.63
C TYR A 187 -21.65 -26.22 -5.15
N GLY A 188 -22.89 -26.24 -4.67
CA GLY A 188 -23.15 -26.00 -3.26
C GLY A 188 -24.63 -25.99 -2.90
N ARG A 189 -24.92 -25.59 -1.66
CA ARG A 189 -26.29 -25.47 -1.12
C ARG A 189 -26.83 -24.03 -1.04
N PHE A 190 -26.03 -23.06 -1.43
CA PHE A 190 -26.47 -21.68 -1.52
C PHE A 190 -27.44 -21.53 -2.70
N SER A 191 -28.55 -20.83 -2.52
CA SER A 191 -29.45 -20.47 -3.62
C SER A 191 -28.77 -19.57 -4.66
N LYS A 192 -27.71 -18.84 -4.27
CA LYS A 192 -26.80 -18.11 -5.17
C LYS A 192 -25.45 -18.83 -5.26
N LEU A 193 -25.02 -19.16 -6.47
CA LEU A 193 -23.65 -19.63 -6.76
C LEU A 193 -22.92 -18.60 -7.62
N ASP A 194 -21.66 -18.35 -7.26
CA ASP A 194 -20.72 -17.46 -7.95
C ASP A 194 -19.66 -18.29 -8.69
N ILE A 195 -19.21 -17.83 -9.86
CA ILE A 195 -18.08 -18.36 -10.63
C ILE A 195 -17.10 -17.21 -10.91
N ILE A 196 -15.83 -17.37 -10.55
CA ILE A 196 -14.74 -16.51 -11.04
C ILE A 196 -14.35 -16.92 -12.45
N ILE A 197 -14.18 -15.95 -13.34
CA ILE A 197 -13.72 -16.14 -14.71
C ILE A 197 -12.25 -15.72 -14.75
N SER A 198 -11.34 -16.69 -14.66
CA SER A 198 -9.88 -16.44 -14.60
C SER A 198 -9.24 -16.02 -15.94
N ASN A 199 -10.04 -15.86 -17.01
CA ASN A 199 -9.53 -15.61 -18.35
C ASN A 199 -9.56 -14.12 -18.69
N LYS A 200 -8.38 -13.47 -18.68
CA LYS A 200 -8.14 -12.06 -19.07
C LYS A 200 -8.29 -11.81 -20.58
N GLN A 201 -9.27 -12.45 -21.22
CA GLN A 201 -9.58 -12.31 -22.63
C GLN A 201 -11.10 -12.13 -22.77
N PRO A 202 -11.57 -11.20 -23.62
CA PRO A 202 -12.99 -10.96 -23.79
C PRO A 202 -13.68 -12.22 -24.33
N VAL A 203 -14.48 -12.86 -23.49
CA VAL A 203 -15.31 -14.00 -23.86
C VAL A 203 -16.53 -13.47 -24.61
N ASN A 204 -16.72 -13.88 -25.86
CA ASN A 204 -17.82 -13.33 -26.66
C ASN A 204 -19.14 -13.99 -26.27
N LYS A 205 -19.12 -15.30 -26.05
CA LYS A 205 -20.28 -16.07 -25.58
C LYS A 205 -19.92 -16.97 -24.41
N ILE A 206 -20.82 -16.99 -23.42
CA ILE A 206 -20.74 -17.92 -22.30
C ILE A 206 -21.94 -18.86 -22.36
N HIS A 207 -21.67 -20.15 -22.25
CA HIS A 207 -22.67 -21.20 -22.11
C HIS A 207 -22.68 -21.66 -20.65
N LEU A 208 -23.79 -21.45 -19.96
CA LEU A 208 -24.02 -21.96 -18.61
C LEU A 208 -24.87 -23.24 -18.69
N THR A 209 -24.49 -24.26 -17.92
CA THR A 209 -25.29 -25.47 -17.69
C THR A 209 -25.61 -25.57 -16.21
N LEU A 210 -26.88 -25.74 -15.86
CA LEU A 210 -27.32 -25.91 -14.47
C LEU A 210 -27.45 -27.39 -14.15
N LEU A 211 -26.90 -27.82 -13.01
CA LEU A 211 -26.67 -29.21 -12.64
C LEU A 211 -27.34 -29.54 -11.31
N ASN A 212 -27.90 -30.75 -11.19
CA ASN A 212 -28.44 -31.25 -9.92
C ASN A 212 -27.35 -31.93 -9.06
N GLU A 213 -27.76 -32.45 -7.90
CA GLU A 213 -26.94 -33.22 -6.96
C GLU A 213 -26.21 -34.46 -7.54
N ASN A 214 -26.61 -34.93 -8.73
CA ASN A 214 -25.98 -36.04 -9.44
C ASN A 214 -25.10 -35.55 -10.62
N GLU A 215 -24.72 -34.27 -10.64
CA GLU A 215 -23.94 -33.61 -11.71
C GLU A 215 -24.60 -33.71 -13.10
N THR A 216 -25.94 -33.85 -13.15
CA THR A 216 -26.69 -33.99 -14.41
C THR A 216 -27.49 -32.72 -14.73
N PRO A 217 -27.50 -32.26 -16.01
CA PRO A 217 -28.25 -31.08 -16.42
C PRO A 217 -29.70 -31.11 -15.99
N SER A 218 -30.15 -30.09 -15.26
CA SER A 218 -31.52 -29.99 -14.72
C SER A 218 -32.07 -28.57 -14.84
N SER A 219 -33.39 -28.46 -14.96
CA SER A 219 -34.07 -27.16 -15.03
C SER A 219 -34.33 -26.61 -13.64
N PHE A 220 -33.99 -25.34 -13.42
CA PHE A 220 -34.25 -24.59 -12.19
C PHE A 220 -34.98 -23.28 -12.50
N THR A 221 -35.63 -22.70 -11.49
CA THR A 221 -36.19 -21.35 -11.60
C THR A 221 -35.11 -20.32 -11.26
N VAL A 222 -34.47 -19.76 -12.28
CA VAL A 222 -33.45 -18.71 -12.13
C VAL A 222 -34.15 -17.42 -11.70
N LYS A 223 -33.84 -16.94 -10.50
CA LYS A 223 -34.33 -15.70 -9.91
C LYS A 223 -33.52 -14.48 -10.37
N SER A 224 -32.19 -14.63 -10.47
CA SER A 224 -31.31 -13.58 -10.99
C SER A 224 -30.06 -14.14 -11.66
N LEU A 225 -29.61 -13.46 -12.72
CA LEU A 225 -28.34 -13.73 -13.40
C LEU A 225 -27.55 -12.42 -13.50
N MET A 226 -26.37 -12.41 -12.89
CA MET A 226 -25.49 -11.25 -12.83
C MET A 226 -24.12 -11.57 -13.43
N GLY A 227 -23.54 -10.63 -14.16
CA GLY A 227 -22.12 -10.65 -14.52
C GLY A 227 -21.50 -9.31 -14.19
N VAL A 228 -20.26 -9.33 -13.69
CA VAL A 228 -19.52 -8.14 -13.26
C VAL A 228 -18.05 -8.21 -13.68
N ASN A 229 -17.37 -7.07 -13.72
CA ASN A 229 -15.91 -6.98 -13.88
C ASN A 229 -15.33 -6.23 -12.68
N ASN A 230 -15.21 -6.97 -11.58
CA ASN A 230 -14.83 -6.51 -10.26
C ASN A 230 -13.44 -7.04 -9.88
N PRO A 231 -12.57 -6.24 -9.24
CA PRO A 231 -11.41 -6.74 -8.51
C PRO A 231 -11.85 -7.74 -7.44
N LEU A 232 -11.00 -8.74 -7.20
CA LEU A 232 -11.23 -9.76 -6.20
C LEU A 232 -10.23 -9.56 -5.05
N VAL A 233 -10.71 -9.48 -3.81
CA VAL A 233 -9.87 -9.29 -2.62
C VAL A 233 -10.04 -10.48 -1.68
N ALA A 234 -8.93 -11.16 -1.37
CA ALA A 234 -8.92 -12.25 -0.42
C ALA A 234 -8.82 -11.72 1.02
N VAL A 235 -9.72 -12.15 1.90
CA VAL A 235 -9.70 -11.86 3.34
C VAL A 235 -9.38 -13.14 4.09
N LEU A 236 -8.12 -13.28 4.50
CA LEU A 236 -7.61 -14.44 5.24
C LEU A 236 -7.74 -14.16 6.73
N ASP A 237 -8.85 -14.63 7.33
CA ASP A 237 -9.21 -14.30 8.72
C ASP A 237 -10.06 -15.41 9.37
N SER A 238 -11.00 -15.11 10.29
CA SER A 238 -11.88 -16.08 10.97
C SER A 238 -13.12 -16.50 10.18
N GLY A 239 -13.22 -16.11 8.91
CA GLY A 239 -14.40 -16.32 8.05
C GLY A 239 -15.27 -15.07 7.93
N VAL A 240 -16.48 -15.23 7.42
CA VAL A 240 -17.49 -14.16 7.36
C VAL A 240 -18.87 -14.67 7.82
N ALA A 241 -19.69 -13.81 8.42
CA ALA A 241 -21.10 -14.09 8.69
C ALA A 241 -22.00 -13.63 7.53
N MET A 242 -23.19 -14.24 7.40
CA MET A 242 -24.27 -13.60 6.63
C MET A 242 -24.74 -12.36 7.38
N HIS A 243 -24.77 -11.21 6.72
CA HIS A 243 -25.08 -9.92 7.33
C HIS A 243 -25.95 -9.09 6.38
N GLU A 244 -26.97 -8.40 6.89
CA GLU A 244 -27.87 -7.56 6.07
C GLU A 244 -27.16 -6.35 5.43
N ASP A 245 -26.04 -5.94 6.01
CA ASP A 245 -25.19 -4.85 5.53
C ASP A 245 -24.24 -5.28 4.38
N PHE A 246 -24.21 -6.56 4.02
CA PHE A 246 -23.42 -7.05 2.90
C PHE A 246 -24.30 -7.19 1.64
N CYS A 247 -23.82 -6.65 0.53
CA CYS A 247 -24.47 -6.75 -0.77
C CYS A 247 -23.96 -7.99 -1.54
N SER A 248 -24.26 -8.05 -2.84
CA SER A 248 -23.86 -9.18 -3.72
C SER A 248 -22.34 -9.30 -3.97
N ASN A 249 -21.51 -8.57 -3.23
CA ASN A 249 -20.05 -8.51 -3.31
C ASN A 249 -19.32 -9.53 -2.40
N ILE A 250 -19.98 -10.17 -1.44
CA ILE A 250 -19.36 -11.22 -0.61
C ILE A 250 -19.60 -12.60 -1.24
N LEU A 251 -18.51 -13.30 -1.61
CA LEU A 251 -18.57 -14.55 -2.37
C LEU A 251 -18.71 -15.79 -1.47
N TYR A 252 -19.82 -15.87 -0.73
CA TYR A 252 -20.09 -16.96 0.21
C TYR A 252 -19.94 -18.35 -0.41
N SER A 253 -20.45 -18.53 -1.63
CA SER A 253 -20.46 -19.81 -2.37
C SER A 253 -19.09 -20.26 -2.88
N LEU A 254 -18.06 -19.40 -2.81
CA LEU A 254 -16.67 -19.71 -3.17
C LEU A 254 -15.73 -19.67 -1.95
N SER A 255 -16.25 -19.26 -0.80
CA SER A 255 -15.50 -19.15 0.45
C SER A 255 -15.12 -20.53 1.01
N LYS A 256 -13.96 -20.64 1.67
CA LYS A 256 -13.41 -21.92 2.14
C LYS A 256 -12.87 -21.86 3.57
N ASP A 257 -13.13 -22.92 4.34
CA ASP A 257 -12.58 -23.12 5.68
C ASP A 257 -11.34 -24.03 5.62
N TYR A 258 -10.18 -23.47 5.97
CA TYR A 258 -8.88 -24.17 6.06
C TYR A 258 -8.62 -24.69 7.47
N THR A 259 -9.52 -24.40 8.42
CA THR A 259 -9.45 -24.87 9.81
C THR A 259 -10.19 -26.17 10.03
N ASP A 260 -11.26 -26.42 9.26
CA ASP A 260 -12.01 -27.67 9.24
C ASP A 260 -12.69 -27.87 7.87
N GLU A 261 -12.15 -28.82 7.07
CA GLU A 261 -12.64 -29.15 5.72
C GLU A 261 -14.07 -29.75 5.70
N SER A 262 -14.68 -30.03 6.85
CA SER A 262 -16.07 -30.49 6.92
C SER A 262 -17.10 -29.37 6.72
N PHE A 263 -16.70 -28.09 6.84
CA PHE A 263 -17.56 -26.95 6.53
C PHE A 263 -17.55 -26.63 5.03
N SER A 264 -18.74 -26.48 4.45
CA SER A 264 -18.90 -26.17 3.02
C SER A 264 -18.61 -24.71 2.64
N TRP A 265 -18.27 -23.86 3.61
CA TRP A 265 -18.00 -22.43 3.42
C TRP A 265 -17.28 -21.81 4.62
N ALA A 266 -16.70 -20.62 4.47
CA ALA A 266 -15.91 -19.92 5.48
C ALA A 266 -16.77 -19.23 6.58
N GLN A 267 -17.60 -19.98 7.30
CA GLN A 267 -18.48 -19.41 8.33
C GLN A 267 -17.67 -18.80 9.49
N ASP A 268 -17.90 -17.51 9.78
CA ASP A 268 -17.31 -16.86 10.96
C ASP A 268 -17.95 -17.36 12.27
N THR A 269 -17.10 -17.84 13.17
CA THR A 269 -17.49 -18.27 14.53
C THR A 269 -16.77 -17.47 15.62
N TYR A 270 -16.04 -16.41 15.27
CA TYR A 270 -15.25 -15.56 16.17
C TYR A 270 -15.59 -14.06 16.04
N GLY A 271 -16.05 -13.62 14.87
CA GLY A 271 -16.55 -12.28 14.56
C GLY A 271 -15.50 -11.31 14.02
N HIS A 272 -14.22 -11.66 14.04
CA HIS A 272 -13.15 -10.77 13.58
C HIS A 272 -13.16 -10.63 12.05
N GLY A 273 -13.20 -11.72 11.30
CA GLY A 273 -13.23 -11.70 9.84
C GLY A 273 -14.48 -11.00 9.29
N THR A 274 -15.63 -11.14 9.96
CA THR A 274 -16.83 -10.34 9.66
C THR A 274 -16.57 -8.84 9.82
N HIS A 275 -15.92 -8.42 10.92
CA HIS A 275 -15.57 -7.02 11.19
C HIS A 275 -14.60 -6.44 10.15
N ILE A 276 -13.55 -7.19 9.81
CA ILE A 276 -12.60 -6.83 8.74
C ILE A 276 -13.33 -6.69 7.39
N THR A 277 -14.23 -7.63 7.08
CA THR A 277 -15.02 -7.61 5.85
C THR A 277 -15.93 -6.38 5.77
N GLY A 278 -16.54 -5.94 6.87
CA GLY A 278 -17.33 -4.70 6.89
C GLY A 278 -16.50 -3.43 6.68
N ILE A 279 -15.29 -3.35 7.25
CA ILE A 279 -14.39 -2.20 7.04
C ILE A 279 -14.03 -2.09 5.56
N LEU A 280 -13.87 -3.21 4.86
CA LEU A 280 -13.67 -3.22 3.41
C LEU A 280 -14.95 -2.87 2.65
N ALA A 281 -16.03 -3.61 2.93
CA ALA A 281 -17.03 -3.96 1.91
C ALA A 281 -18.49 -3.95 2.40
N SER A 282 -18.79 -3.37 3.58
CA SER A 282 -20.18 -3.03 3.94
C SER A 282 -20.81 -2.13 2.88
N CYS A 283 -22.08 -2.39 2.57
CA CYS A 283 -22.71 -1.91 1.35
C CYS A 283 -23.08 -0.42 1.44
N TYR A 284 -22.44 0.37 0.58
CA TYR A 284 -22.57 1.83 0.62
C TYR A 284 -23.99 2.30 0.27
N ASN A 285 -24.54 3.20 1.09
CA ASN A 285 -25.86 3.82 0.93
C ASN A 285 -27.03 2.82 0.76
N ASN A 286 -26.96 1.63 1.36
CA ASN A 286 -28.08 0.68 1.47
C ASN A 286 -29.18 1.12 2.48
N GLY A 287 -28.94 2.18 3.27
CA GLY A 287 -29.84 2.68 4.31
C GLY A 287 -29.76 1.95 5.66
N VAL A 288 -28.80 1.05 5.83
CA VAL A 288 -28.58 0.18 6.99
C VAL A 288 -27.13 0.35 7.48
N GLY A 289 -26.87 0.08 8.76
CA GLY A 289 -25.53 -0.30 9.21
C GLY A 289 -24.39 0.70 8.94
N THR A 290 -23.46 0.30 8.08
CA THR A 290 -22.14 0.93 7.91
C THR A 290 -21.72 1.01 6.44
N ALA A 291 -20.80 1.90 6.13
CA ALA A 291 -20.13 1.97 4.83
C ALA A 291 -18.75 1.27 4.89
N GLY A 292 -18.46 0.43 3.90
CA GLY A 292 -17.11 -0.08 3.66
C GLY A 292 -16.21 0.96 2.98
N VAL A 293 -14.90 0.81 3.12
CA VAL A 293 -13.89 1.70 2.52
C VAL A 293 -14.03 1.76 1.00
N PHE A 294 -14.52 0.70 0.34
CA PHE A 294 -14.75 0.70 -1.10
C PHE A 294 -15.85 1.66 -1.55
N GLY A 295 -16.81 2.03 -0.69
CA GLY A 295 -17.94 2.85 -1.09
C GLY A 295 -18.70 2.25 -2.27
N TYR A 296 -18.79 3.01 -3.37
CA TYR A 296 -19.35 2.52 -4.63
C TYR A 296 -18.43 1.58 -5.42
N ALA A 297 -17.12 1.52 -5.13
CA ALA A 297 -16.17 0.76 -5.97
C ALA A 297 -16.59 -0.72 -6.10
N PRO A 298 -16.54 -1.29 -7.32
CA PRO A 298 -17.15 -2.57 -7.61
C PRO A 298 -16.19 -3.71 -7.23
N ILE A 299 -16.00 -3.97 -5.93
CA ILE A 299 -14.98 -4.93 -5.45
C ILE A 299 -15.63 -6.10 -4.73
N ASP A 300 -15.23 -7.31 -5.12
CA ASP A 300 -15.71 -8.56 -4.55
C ASP A 300 -14.75 -9.08 -3.48
N ILE A 301 -15.30 -9.59 -2.37
CA ILE A 301 -14.55 -10.21 -1.28
C ILE A 301 -14.65 -11.73 -1.38
N LEU A 302 -13.49 -12.39 -1.36
CA LEU A 302 -13.35 -13.82 -1.13
C LEU A 302 -12.95 -14.08 0.34
N PRO A 303 -13.88 -14.55 1.20
CA PRO A 303 -13.56 -14.92 2.58
C PRO A 303 -12.81 -16.26 2.61
N MET A 304 -11.68 -16.32 3.29
CA MET A 304 -10.85 -17.51 3.42
C MET A 304 -10.53 -17.72 4.90
N LYS A 305 -11.16 -18.71 5.51
CA LYS A 305 -11.07 -18.89 6.97
C LYS A 305 -9.83 -19.68 7.35
N VAL A 306 -8.88 -19.00 7.95
CA VAL A 306 -7.59 -19.52 8.44
C VAL A 306 -7.47 -19.42 9.96
N LEU A 307 -8.38 -18.71 10.63
CA LEU A 307 -8.48 -18.64 12.09
C LEU A 307 -9.71 -19.43 12.58
N ASN A 308 -9.52 -20.22 13.63
CA ASN A 308 -10.60 -20.98 14.28
C ASN A 308 -11.47 -20.08 15.19
N GLU A 309 -12.44 -20.71 15.86
CA GLU A 309 -13.36 -20.14 16.87
C GLU A 309 -12.70 -19.29 17.99
N ARG A 310 -11.37 -19.34 18.15
CA ARG A 310 -10.59 -18.61 19.16
C ARG A 310 -9.69 -17.53 18.55
N GLY A 311 -9.86 -17.21 17.26
CA GLY A 311 -8.97 -16.31 16.53
C GLY A 311 -7.55 -16.85 16.35
N THR A 312 -7.36 -18.18 16.36
CA THR A 312 -6.05 -18.83 16.23
C THR A 312 -5.96 -19.61 14.92
N GLY A 313 -4.89 -19.38 14.16
CA GLY A 313 -4.55 -20.12 12.93
C GLY A 313 -3.10 -20.60 12.94
N THR A 314 -2.72 -21.35 11.92
CA THR A 314 -1.33 -21.80 11.70
C THR A 314 -0.78 -21.29 10.38
N ASP A 315 0.53 -21.08 10.31
CA ASP A 315 1.23 -20.69 9.08
C ASP A 315 0.95 -21.63 7.90
N PHE A 316 0.67 -22.92 8.16
CA PHE A 316 0.26 -23.87 7.13
C PHE A 316 -1.08 -23.49 6.48
N GLN A 317 -2.09 -23.21 7.29
CA GLN A 317 -3.43 -22.82 6.83
C GLN A 317 -3.41 -21.48 6.11
N ILE A 318 -2.66 -20.52 6.65
CA ILE A 318 -2.45 -19.20 6.04
C ILE A 318 -1.75 -19.35 4.68
N SER A 319 -0.69 -20.18 4.59
CA SER A 319 0.04 -20.38 3.34
C SER A 319 -0.77 -21.11 2.29
N GLN A 320 -1.57 -22.11 2.68
CA GLN A 320 -2.46 -22.82 1.76
C GLN A 320 -3.54 -21.87 1.20
N ALA A 321 -4.21 -21.10 2.06
CA ALA A 321 -5.17 -20.09 1.61
C ALA A 321 -4.52 -19.00 0.73
N LEU A 322 -3.26 -18.63 1.02
CA LEU A 322 -2.53 -17.67 0.20
C LEU A 322 -2.19 -18.24 -1.19
N TYR A 323 -1.80 -19.51 -1.31
CA TYR A 323 -1.62 -20.14 -2.62
C TYR A 323 -2.94 -20.23 -3.40
N ASP A 324 -4.03 -20.66 -2.78
CA ASP A 324 -5.35 -20.68 -3.41
C ASP A 324 -5.77 -19.26 -3.88
N ALA A 325 -5.46 -18.20 -3.12
CA ALA A 325 -5.70 -16.81 -3.51
C ALA A 325 -4.80 -16.34 -4.68
N ILE A 326 -3.54 -16.78 -4.72
CA ILE A 326 -2.61 -16.51 -5.83
C ILE A 326 -3.07 -17.19 -7.13
N GLU A 327 -3.56 -18.43 -7.05
CA GLU A 327 -4.09 -19.16 -8.21
C GLU A 327 -5.36 -18.50 -8.78
N LEU A 328 -6.13 -17.80 -7.93
CA LEU A 328 -7.30 -17.00 -8.32
C LEU A 328 -6.96 -15.58 -8.82
N ASP A 329 -5.67 -15.21 -8.87
CA ASP A 329 -5.17 -13.91 -9.36
C ASP A 329 -5.84 -12.70 -8.67
N VAL A 330 -5.99 -12.78 -7.34
CA VAL A 330 -6.64 -11.73 -6.55
C VAL A 330 -5.89 -10.40 -6.61
N SER A 331 -6.63 -9.31 -6.62
CA SER A 331 -6.10 -7.94 -6.73
C SER A 331 -5.44 -7.44 -5.45
N ALA A 332 -5.77 -8.02 -4.29
CA ALA A 332 -5.10 -7.82 -3.00
C ALA A 332 -5.41 -8.94 -2.01
N VAL A 333 -4.52 -9.12 -1.02
CA VAL A 333 -4.71 -10.03 0.12
C VAL A 333 -4.64 -9.27 1.43
N ASN A 334 -5.68 -9.40 2.26
CA ASN A 334 -5.72 -8.86 3.62
C ASN A 334 -5.40 -9.92 4.67
N LEU A 335 -4.28 -9.74 5.38
CA LEU A 335 -3.87 -10.52 6.54
C LEU A 335 -3.93 -9.67 7.81
N SER A 336 -5.12 -9.51 8.39
CA SER A 336 -5.34 -8.81 9.67
C SER A 336 -4.85 -9.60 10.90
N ILE A 337 -3.80 -10.41 10.71
CA ILE A 337 -3.21 -11.40 11.62
C ILE A 337 -1.79 -10.96 11.97
N ALA A 338 -1.37 -11.20 13.21
CA ALA A 338 0.01 -11.00 13.66
C ALA A 338 0.44 -12.10 14.63
N GLY A 339 1.57 -12.74 14.35
CA GLY A 339 2.13 -13.87 15.09
C GLY A 339 3.63 -13.70 15.40
N LYS A 340 4.23 -14.73 15.99
CA LYS A 340 5.68 -14.80 16.29
C LYS A 340 6.26 -16.08 15.71
N GLY A 341 7.48 -15.96 15.20
CA GLY A 341 8.22 -17.04 14.53
C GLY A 341 8.24 -16.81 13.02
N LYS A 342 9.44 -16.91 12.44
CA LYS A 342 9.67 -16.92 10.98
C LYS A 342 9.50 -18.37 10.51
N THR A 343 8.78 -18.59 9.42
CA THR A 343 8.67 -19.90 8.76
C THR A 343 8.93 -19.73 7.27
N ASP A 344 9.72 -20.64 6.69
CA ASP A 344 10.02 -20.57 5.25
C ASP A 344 8.77 -20.85 4.40
N LEU A 345 7.80 -21.61 4.93
CA LEU A 345 6.53 -21.87 4.26
C LEU A 345 5.75 -20.58 3.98
N LEU A 346 5.52 -19.76 5.02
CA LEU A 346 4.79 -18.50 4.87
C LEU A 346 5.63 -17.43 4.15
N LYS A 347 6.96 -17.40 4.36
CA LYS A 347 7.89 -16.57 3.55
C LYS A 347 7.71 -16.86 2.06
N ASN A 348 7.72 -18.14 1.67
CA ASN A 348 7.68 -18.52 0.26
C ASN A 348 6.31 -18.23 -0.40
N ALA A 349 5.20 -18.42 0.32
CA ALA A 349 3.88 -18.05 -0.19
C ALA A 349 3.74 -16.52 -0.41
N ILE A 350 4.30 -15.71 0.49
CA ILE A 350 4.34 -14.24 0.37
C ILE A 350 5.22 -13.79 -0.80
N LEU A 351 6.36 -14.45 -1.02
CA LEU A 351 7.24 -14.14 -2.15
C LEU A 351 6.62 -14.55 -3.49
N GLU A 352 5.90 -15.67 -3.57
CA GLU A 352 5.14 -16.03 -4.78
C GLU A 352 4.07 -14.97 -5.08
N ALA A 353 3.32 -14.49 -4.09
CA ALA A 353 2.34 -13.40 -4.31
C ALA A 353 3.01 -12.14 -4.89
N ALA A 354 4.18 -11.75 -4.37
CA ALA A 354 4.93 -10.60 -4.89
C ALA A 354 5.43 -10.83 -6.32
N ILE A 355 5.91 -12.03 -6.66
CA ILE A 355 6.31 -12.42 -8.03
C ILE A 355 5.10 -12.44 -8.99
N ARG A 356 3.89 -12.66 -8.47
CA ARG A 356 2.62 -12.54 -9.19
C ARG A 356 2.04 -11.12 -9.17
N GLU A 357 2.78 -10.14 -8.66
CA GLU A 357 2.39 -8.73 -8.60
C GLU A 357 1.12 -8.46 -7.75
N ILE A 358 0.86 -9.33 -6.76
CA ILE A 358 -0.28 -9.29 -5.83
C ILE A 358 0.15 -8.63 -4.49
N PRO A 359 -0.46 -7.50 -4.07
CA PRO A 359 -0.16 -6.87 -2.79
C PRO A 359 -0.70 -7.69 -1.61
N ILE A 360 0.17 -7.95 -0.63
CA ILE A 360 -0.19 -8.49 0.68
C ILE A 360 -0.12 -7.37 1.71
N ILE A 361 -1.22 -7.16 2.44
CA ILE A 361 -1.34 -6.13 3.48
C ILE A 361 -1.49 -6.84 4.83
N ALA A 362 -0.65 -6.46 5.81
CA ALA A 362 -0.63 -7.10 7.13
C ALA A 362 -0.71 -6.12 8.30
N ALA A 363 -1.33 -6.57 9.38
CA ALA A 363 -1.39 -5.85 10.65
C ALA A 363 -0.02 -5.87 11.37
N ALA A 364 0.52 -4.70 11.74
CA ALA A 364 1.81 -4.62 12.46
C ALA A 364 1.81 -5.32 13.84
N GLY A 365 0.64 -5.57 14.43
CA GLY A 365 0.45 -6.21 15.72
C GLY A 365 0.16 -5.23 16.87
N ASN A 366 -0.28 -5.77 18.01
CA ASN A 366 -0.95 -5.01 19.07
C ASN A 366 -0.28 -5.12 20.46
N TYR A 367 1.07 -5.12 20.50
CA TYR A 367 1.86 -5.35 21.72
C TYR A 367 2.71 -4.14 22.18
N ASN A 368 2.61 -2.98 21.51
CA ASN A 368 3.47 -1.81 21.72
C ASN A 368 4.96 -2.17 21.69
N SER A 369 5.36 -3.03 20.75
CA SER A 369 6.72 -3.54 20.59
C SER A 369 7.26 -3.32 19.18
N SER A 370 8.54 -3.64 19.00
CA SER A 370 9.17 -3.68 17.68
C SER A 370 8.46 -4.67 16.74
N THR A 371 8.27 -4.29 15.48
CA THR A 371 7.70 -5.15 14.42
C THR A 371 8.71 -6.16 13.85
N GLU A 372 10.01 -6.05 14.15
CA GLU A 372 11.14 -6.87 13.64
C GLU A 372 10.99 -8.41 13.74
N ALA A 373 10.11 -8.90 14.61
CA ALA A 373 9.85 -10.34 14.80
C ALA A 373 8.35 -10.69 14.85
N VAL A 374 7.53 -9.94 14.10
CA VAL A 374 6.07 -10.05 14.04
C VAL A 374 5.66 -10.45 12.63
N TYR A 375 5.34 -11.72 12.42
CA TYR A 375 5.03 -12.27 11.10
C TYR A 375 3.50 -12.38 10.90
N PRO A 376 2.96 -12.12 9.70
CA PRO A 376 3.67 -11.90 8.45
C PRO A 376 4.27 -10.49 8.24
N ALA A 377 3.98 -9.50 9.09
CA ALA A 377 4.38 -8.09 8.90
C ALA A 377 5.91 -7.86 8.70
N SER A 378 6.80 -8.64 9.31
CA SER A 378 8.26 -8.53 9.08
C SER A 378 8.77 -9.20 7.80
N TYR A 379 7.92 -9.89 7.01
CA TYR A 379 8.39 -10.46 5.75
C TYR A 379 8.62 -9.36 4.71
N PRO A 380 9.64 -9.51 3.83
CA PRO A 380 9.80 -8.64 2.67
C PRO A 380 8.52 -8.60 1.83
N THR A 381 8.35 -7.51 1.05
CA THR A 381 7.23 -7.20 0.15
C THR A 381 5.86 -6.95 0.80
N VAL A 382 5.60 -7.48 2.00
CA VAL A 382 4.38 -7.20 2.79
C VAL A 382 4.25 -5.70 3.08
N ILE A 383 3.05 -5.16 2.85
CA ILE A 383 2.69 -3.78 3.24
C ILE A 383 2.19 -3.83 4.68
N THR A 384 3.02 -3.36 5.61
CA THR A 384 2.71 -3.42 7.05
C THR A 384 2.04 -2.16 7.55
N VAL A 385 0.91 -2.35 8.24
CA VAL A 385 0.00 -1.28 8.64
C VAL A 385 -0.04 -1.13 10.16
N SER A 386 0.35 0.06 10.64
CA SER A 386 0.17 0.48 12.03
C SER A 386 -1.21 1.14 12.23
N GLY A 387 -1.60 1.39 13.48
CA GLY A 387 -2.90 1.99 13.80
C GLY A 387 -2.81 3.40 14.39
N VAL A 388 -3.67 4.32 13.95
CA VAL A 388 -3.92 5.63 14.56
C VAL A 388 -5.35 5.77 15.14
N ASN A 389 -5.52 6.76 16.02
CA ASN A 389 -6.81 7.17 16.57
C ASN A 389 -7.35 8.46 15.92
N GLN A 390 -8.51 8.96 16.39
CA GLN A 390 -9.17 10.16 15.85
C GLN A 390 -8.37 11.47 15.97
N GLN A 391 -7.21 11.47 16.65
CA GLN A 391 -6.31 12.63 16.75
C GLN A 391 -5.02 12.44 15.95
N MET A 392 -5.00 11.50 14.99
CA MET A 392 -3.85 11.11 14.17
C MET A 392 -2.61 10.72 14.99
N LYS A 393 -2.82 10.16 16.19
CA LYS A 393 -1.76 9.64 17.06
C LYS A 393 -1.78 8.12 17.02
N ARG A 394 -0.58 7.51 17.04
CA ARG A 394 -0.42 6.05 17.14
C ARG A 394 -1.26 5.50 18.30
N VAL A 395 -2.06 4.47 18.03
CA VAL A 395 -2.78 3.72 19.06
C VAL A 395 -1.75 3.11 20.00
N GLY A 396 -1.89 3.32 21.31
CA GLY A 396 -0.86 2.95 22.28
C GLY A 396 -0.41 1.48 22.25
N THR A 397 -1.28 0.57 21.79
CA THR A 397 -0.97 -0.86 21.59
C THR A 397 -0.35 -1.19 20.24
N SER A 398 -0.45 -0.34 19.21
CA SER A 398 0.12 -0.61 17.89
C SER A 398 1.63 -0.85 17.99
N ASN A 399 2.12 -1.90 17.36
CA ASN A 399 3.56 -2.08 17.16
C ASN A 399 4.12 -0.98 16.25
N PHE A 400 5.46 -0.89 16.24
CA PHE A 400 6.24 0.13 15.56
C PHE A 400 7.59 -0.44 15.12
N GLY A 401 8.20 0.07 14.06
CA GLY A 401 9.45 -0.46 13.52
C GLY A 401 9.74 0.05 12.12
N TRP A 402 10.90 -0.31 11.59
CA TRP A 402 11.29 0.01 10.21
C TRP A 402 10.53 -0.81 9.17
N GLU A 403 9.82 -1.85 9.63
CA GLU A 403 8.93 -2.67 8.84
C GLU A 403 7.59 -1.97 8.59
N VAL A 404 7.20 -0.95 9.37
CA VAL A 404 5.94 -0.21 9.16
C VAL A 404 6.04 0.60 7.86
N ASP A 405 5.11 0.36 6.93
CA ASP A 405 5.04 1.04 5.63
C ASP A 405 4.01 2.17 5.64
N LEU A 406 2.87 1.98 6.31
CA LEU A 406 1.75 2.92 6.37
C LEU A 406 1.03 2.84 7.72
N THR A 407 0.16 3.83 7.97
CA THR A 407 -0.80 3.78 9.07
C THR A 407 -2.23 4.04 8.61
N ALA A 408 -3.19 3.57 9.38
CA ALA A 408 -4.62 3.70 9.10
C ALA A 408 -5.46 3.72 10.39
N PRO A 409 -6.76 4.09 10.31
CA PRO A 409 -7.67 4.09 11.47
C PRO A 409 -7.70 2.74 12.19
N GLY A 410 -7.29 2.71 13.46
CA GLY A 410 -7.14 1.48 14.24
C GLY A 410 -7.69 1.56 15.68
N PHE A 411 -8.47 2.60 15.99
CA PHE A 411 -9.11 2.79 17.30
C PHE A 411 -10.58 3.21 17.14
N GLU A 412 -11.44 2.57 17.93
CA GLU A 412 -12.89 2.73 17.92
C GLU A 412 -13.51 2.59 16.52
N VAL A 413 -12.95 1.69 15.71
CA VAL A 413 -13.41 1.44 14.34
C VAL A 413 -14.71 0.64 14.38
N LEU A 414 -15.80 1.26 13.96
CA LEU A 414 -17.13 0.66 13.84
C LEU A 414 -17.24 -0.14 12.54
N SER A 415 -17.72 -1.38 12.63
CA SER A 415 -18.00 -2.27 11.50
C SER A 415 -18.97 -3.38 11.92
N THR A 416 -19.37 -4.23 10.97
CA THR A 416 -20.21 -5.42 11.15
C THR A 416 -19.58 -6.47 12.09
N TYR A 417 -20.39 -7.43 12.55
CA TYR A 417 -19.98 -8.49 13.46
C TYR A 417 -20.92 -9.69 13.35
N THR A 418 -20.56 -10.83 13.95
CA THR A 418 -21.44 -12.01 14.05
C THR A 418 -22.71 -11.71 14.86
N ASP A 419 -23.79 -12.47 14.59
CA ASP A 419 -25.16 -12.26 15.11
C ASP A 419 -25.71 -10.87 14.71
N PRO A 420 -26.01 -10.65 13.42
CA PRO A 420 -25.80 -9.40 12.66
C PRO A 420 -25.94 -8.09 13.45
N VAL A 421 -24.87 -7.70 14.12
CA VAL A 421 -24.74 -6.45 14.90
C VAL A 421 -23.45 -5.72 14.52
N TYR A 422 -23.37 -4.45 14.91
CA TYR A 422 -22.21 -3.60 14.66
C TYR A 422 -21.40 -3.42 15.95
N LYS A 423 -20.07 -3.35 15.83
CA LYS A 423 -19.16 -3.29 16.98
C LYS A 423 -17.98 -2.34 16.72
N LYS A 424 -17.57 -1.59 17.74
CA LYS A 424 -16.31 -0.83 17.72
C LYS A 424 -15.17 -1.72 18.21
N LEU A 425 -14.13 -1.91 17.40
CA LEU A 425 -12.93 -2.67 17.76
C LEU A 425 -11.66 -1.80 17.65
N ASN A 426 -10.60 -2.28 18.29
CA ASN A 426 -9.30 -1.61 18.40
C ASN A 426 -8.18 -2.55 17.96
N GLY A 427 -7.30 -2.09 17.08
CA GLY A 427 -6.08 -2.79 16.70
C GLY A 427 -5.59 -2.45 15.29
N THR A 428 -4.33 -2.77 15.02
CA THR A 428 -3.73 -2.76 13.68
C THR A 428 -4.48 -3.65 12.68
N SER A 429 -5.17 -4.68 13.18
CA SER A 429 -6.09 -5.52 12.40
C SER A 429 -7.23 -4.72 11.76
N MET A 430 -7.78 -3.70 12.43
CA MET A 430 -8.79 -2.80 11.86
C MET A 430 -8.19 -1.74 10.92
N ALA A 431 -6.88 -1.49 11.03
CA ALA A 431 -6.17 -0.53 10.18
C ALA A 431 -5.81 -1.13 8.80
N ALA A 432 -5.36 -2.39 8.78
CA ALA A 432 -5.03 -3.14 7.56
C ALA A 432 -6.09 -3.06 6.43
N PRO A 433 -7.40 -3.30 6.66
CA PRO A 433 -8.42 -3.25 5.60
C PRO A 433 -8.55 -1.90 4.88
N PHE A 434 -8.24 -0.77 5.52
CA PHE A 434 -8.22 0.53 4.81
C PHE A 434 -7.11 0.57 3.74
N VAL A 435 -5.94 0.02 4.04
CA VAL A 435 -4.79 -0.06 3.12
C VAL A 435 -5.01 -1.12 2.04
N THR A 436 -5.56 -2.28 2.40
CA THR A 436 -6.05 -3.28 1.44
C THR A 436 -7.03 -2.65 0.47
N GLY A 437 -7.93 -1.79 0.96
CA GLY A 437 -8.89 -1.07 0.13
C GLY A 437 -8.24 -0.20 -0.93
N ALA A 438 -7.24 0.61 -0.54
CA ALA A 438 -6.49 1.45 -1.45
C ALA A 438 -5.66 0.63 -2.45
N ALA A 439 -5.03 -0.45 -2.00
CA ALA A 439 -4.23 -1.35 -2.83
C ALA A 439 -5.07 -2.03 -3.93
N ALA A 440 -6.26 -2.51 -3.58
CA ALA A 440 -7.18 -3.17 -4.53
C ALA A 440 -7.72 -2.19 -5.59
N ILE A 441 -8.08 -0.96 -5.19
CA ILE A 441 -8.49 0.08 -6.14
C ILE A 441 -7.32 0.46 -7.06
N LEU A 442 -6.11 0.63 -6.52
CA LEU A 442 -4.91 0.90 -7.33
C LEU A 442 -4.65 -0.22 -8.34
N LYS A 443 -4.69 -1.49 -7.94
CA LYS A 443 -4.48 -2.62 -8.85
C LYS A 443 -5.59 -2.73 -9.91
N HIS A 444 -6.81 -2.30 -9.61
CA HIS A 444 -7.88 -2.22 -10.61
C HIS A 444 -7.66 -1.10 -11.64
N GLN A 445 -7.27 0.08 -11.15
CA GLN A 445 -7.06 1.27 -11.98
C GLN A 445 -5.80 1.15 -12.84
N TYR A 446 -4.79 0.43 -12.34
CA TYR A 446 -3.50 0.19 -12.97
C TYR A 446 -3.20 -1.33 -12.99
N PRO A 447 -3.90 -2.13 -13.81
CA PRO A 447 -3.78 -3.60 -13.79
C PRO A 447 -2.40 -4.09 -14.24
N ASP A 448 -1.74 -3.34 -15.13
CA ASP A 448 -0.40 -3.62 -15.64
C ASP A 448 0.73 -3.08 -14.75
N ASP A 449 0.41 -2.34 -13.67
CA ASP A 449 1.43 -1.86 -12.73
C ASP A 449 1.96 -3.03 -11.86
N SER A 450 3.29 -3.07 -11.74
CA SER A 450 4.00 -3.96 -10.83
C SER A 450 3.73 -3.60 -9.36
N ILE A 451 3.89 -4.57 -8.45
CA ILE A 451 3.73 -4.37 -7.00
C ILE A 451 4.66 -3.27 -6.47
N LEU A 452 5.82 -3.07 -7.11
CA LEU A 452 6.71 -1.94 -6.86
C LEU A 452 6.00 -0.59 -7.10
N LYS A 453 5.35 -0.42 -8.25
CA LYS A 453 4.62 0.80 -8.62
C LYS A 453 3.38 0.99 -7.74
N ILE A 454 2.63 -0.08 -7.45
CA ILE A 454 1.48 -0.04 -6.54
C ILE A 454 1.90 0.40 -5.12
N ARG A 455 2.98 -0.17 -4.56
CA ARG A 455 3.57 0.25 -3.27
C ARG A 455 3.96 1.73 -3.28
N GLN A 456 4.68 2.17 -4.32
CA GLN A 456 5.10 3.56 -4.42
C GLN A 456 3.93 4.54 -4.53
N LYS A 457 2.88 4.22 -5.31
CA LYS A 457 1.65 5.04 -5.39
C LYS A 457 0.92 5.11 -4.05
N LEU A 458 0.86 4.01 -3.29
CA LEU A 458 0.32 4.01 -1.92
C LEU A 458 1.12 4.92 -0.99
N PHE A 459 2.45 4.83 -1.02
CA PHE A 459 3.32 5.57 -0.10
C PHE A 459 3.41 7.07 -0.46
N GLY A 460 3.56 7.40 -1.74
CA GLY A 460 3.67 8.77 -2.23
C GLY A 460 2.37 9.59 -2.19
N SER A 461 1.22 8.92 -2.00
CA SER A 461 -0.08 9.59 -1.81
C SER A 461 -0.49 9.78 -0.35
N ALA A 462 0.17 9.08 0.59
CA ALA A 462 -0.12 9.13 2.01
C ALA A 462 -0.06 10.57 2.56
N GLU A 463 -0.82 10.81 3.62
CA GLU A 463 -0.72 12.04 4.40
C GLU A 463 0.35 11.86 5.48
N ASP A 464 1.46 12.56 5.31
CA ASP A 464 2.55 12.64 6.29
C ASP A 464 2.00 13.16 7.63
N ILE A 465 2.16 12.35 8.69
CA ILE A 465 1.69 12.64 10.04
C ILE A 465 2.72 12.22 11.08
N MET A 466 2.62 12.80 12.28
CA MET A 466 3.57 12.64 13.39
C MET A 466 4.91 13.34 13.16
N ALA A 467 5.85 12.76 12.40
CA ALA A 467 7.17 13.33 12.14
C ALA A 467 7.41 13.39 10.63
N GLN A 468 7.92 14.54 10.16
CA GLN A 468 8.06 14.83 8.73
C GLN A 468 8.85 13.74 7.98
N GLY A 469 8.25 13.22 6.91
CA GLY A 469 8.78 12.11 6.12
C GLY A 469 8.54 10.74 6.76
N TYR A 470 9.41 9.76 6.47
CA TYR A 470 9.25 8.42 7.00
C TYR A 470 9.54 8.35 8.50
N ASP A 471 8.63 7.77 9.28
CA ASP A 471 8.82 7.50 10.71
C ASP A 471 8.39 6.08 11.12
N ILE A 472 9.05 5.50 12.14
CA ILE A 472 8.82 4.10 12.57
C ILE A 472 7.45 3.82 13.21
N TYR A 473 6.63 4.83 13.45
CA TYR A 473 5.28 4.74 14.01
C TYR A 473 4.20 4.86 12.93
N SER A 474 4.32 5.81 12.00
CA SER A 474 3.34 6.05 10.93
C SER A 474 3.71 5.42 9.58
N GLY A 475 4.96 5.01 9.38
CA GLY A 475 5.50 4.59 8.11
C GLY A 475 5.73 5.80 7.20
N ASN A 476 5.17 5.76 5.98
CA ASN A 476 5.10 6.92 5.08
C ASN A 476 3.89 7.84 5.37
N GLY A 477 3.10 7.55 6.41
CA GLY A 477 1.95 8.35 6.82
C GLY A 477 0.61 7.61 6.74
N LEU A 478 -0.47 8.37 6.90
CA LEU A 478 -1.85 7.90 6.85
C LEU A 478 -2.27 7.60 5.40
N VAL A 479 -2.81 6.41 5.14
CA VAL A 479 -3.29 6.02 3.81
C VAL A 479 -4.39 6.95 3.30
N GLN A 480 -4.34 7.31 2.01
CA GLN A 480 -5.24 8.26 1.37
C GLN A 480 -5.78 7.74 0.03
N PHE A 481 -7.07 7.89 -0.20
CA PHE A 481 -7.70 7.69 -1.51
C PHE A 481 -7.61 9.01 -2.29
N GLN A 482 -6.50 9.21 -3.00
CA GLN A 482 -6.20 10.46 -3.72
C GLN A 482 -5.66 10.15 -5.13
N PRO A 483 -6.54 9.92 -6.12
CA PRO A 483 -6.14 9.45 -7.46
C PRO A 483 -5.20 10.39 -8.20
N GLU A 484 -5.40 11.70 -8.06
CA GLU A 484 -4.49 12.72 -8.62
C GLU A 484 -3.06 12.57 -8.06
N LYS A 485 -2.89 12.19 -6.79
CA LYS A 485 -1.56 11.88 -6.24
C LYS A 485 -1.02 10.55 -6.74
N TRP A 486 -1.87 9.52 -6.86
CA TRP A 486 -1.46 8.22 -7.41
C TRP A 486 -0.90 8.34 -8.83
N GLU A 487 -1.51 9.16 -9.67
CA GLU A 487 -1.05 9.42 -11.03
C GLU A 487 0.28 10.21 -11.05
N ASN A 488 0.40 11.24 -10.20
CA ASN A 488 1.57 12.13 -10.17
C ASN A 488 2.73 11.67 -9.26
N THR A 489 2.62 10.53 -8.58
CA THR A 489 3.69 10.01 -7.70
C THR A 489 4.94 9.67 -8.53
N PRO A 490 6.12 10.25 -8.22
CA PRO A 490 7.37 9.88 -8.88
C PRO A 490 7.71 8.41 -8.57
N LEU A 491 7.78 7.58 -9.62
CA LEU A 491 8.12 6.17 -9.51
C LEU A 491 9.64 5.98 -9.58
N LYS A 492 10.14 5.00 -8.82
CA LYS A 492 11.53 4.52 -8.87
C LYS A 492 11.53 3.09 -9.38
N ASN A 493 12.56 2.73 -10.15
CA ASN A 493 12.58 1.43 -10.80
C ASN A 493 13.09 0.31 -9.86
N ILE A 494 13.55 0.66 -8.65
CA ILE A 494 13.91 -0.26 -7.56
C ILE A 494 13.46 0.22 -6.16
N GLU A 495 13.24 -0.72 -5.25
CA GLU A 495 12.99 -0.47 -3.81
C GLU A 495 13.67 -1.55 -2.94
N TRP A 496 14.26 -1.14 -1.81
CA TRP A 496 14.81 -2.05 -0.80
C TRP A 496 13.74 -2.41 0.24
N MET A 497 13.29 -3.66 0.27
CA MET A 497 12.14 -4.09 1.08
C MET A 497 12.41 -4.08 2.59
N ASN A 498 13.64 -4.34 3.01
CA ASN A 498 14.00 -4.52 4.41
C ASN A 498 14.90 -3.42 5.00
N TYR A 499 15.26 -2.41 4.19
CA TYR A 499 16.16 -1.34 4.59
C TYR A 499 15.78 0.03 4.01
N ARG A 500 15.71 1.04 4.88
CA ARG A 500 15.43 2.45 4.53
C ARG A 500 16.59 3.36 4.92
N ASN A 501 16.67 4.56 4.32
CA ASN A 501 17.68 5.55 4.68
C ASN A 501 17.58 5.90 6.18
N GLY A 502 18.73 5.96 6.86
CA GLY A 502 18.81 6.18 8.31
C GLY A 502 18.50 4.96 9.19
N GLN A 503 18.09 3.82 8.63
CA GLN A 503 17.88 2.59 9.38
C GLN A 503 19.22 2.03 9.89
N PRO A 504 19.35 1.61 11.16
CA PRO A 504 20.57 0.96 11.63
C PRO A 504 20.80 -0.37 10.91
N TYR A 505 22.04 -0.60 10.45
CA TYR A 505 22.44 -1.89 9.86
C TYR A 505 22.41 -3.03 10.89
N ARG A 506 21.81 -4.18 10.55
CA ARG A 506 21.57 -5.32 11.47
C ARG A 506 21.77 -6.70 10.85
N LEU A 507 21.28 -6.89 9.63
CA LEU A 507 21.23 -8.15 8.89
C LEU A 507 22.06 -8.07 7.60
N ASN A 508 22.73 -9.18 7.26
CA ASN A 508 23.46 -9.35 6.01
C ASN A 508 22.57 -9.79 4.83
N GLU A 509 21.29 -10.13 5.10
CA GLU A 509 20.25 -10.44 4.10
C GLU A 509 19.64 -9.10 3.61
N PHE A 510 19.66 -8.85 2.30
CA PHE A 510 19.06 -7.69 1.64
C PHE A 510 18.02 -8.15 0.61
N HIS A 511 16.93 -7.40 0.50
CA HIS A 511 15.81 -7.74 -0.36
C HIS A 511 15.51 -6.59 -1.31
N LEU A 512 15.79 -6.78 -2.59
CA LEU A 512 15.56 -5.80 -3.65
C LEU A 512 14.33 -6.22 -4.46
N LEU A 513 13.42 -5.28 -4.67
CA LEU A 513 12.34 -5.38 -5.65
C LEU A 513 12.67 -4.44 -6.82
N THR A 514 12.48 -4.92 -8.05
CA THR A 514 12.79 -4.20 -9.29
C THR A 514 11.60 -4.26 -10.25
N ASP A 515 11.53 -3.36 -11.21
CA ASP A 515 10.65 -3.58 -12.36
C ASP A 515 11.10 -4.81 -13.18
N SER A 516 10.14 -5.43 -13.85
CA SER A 516 10.30 -6.56 -14.75
C SER A 516 11.17 -6.26 -15.98
N GLU A 517 11.23 -5.00 -16.42
CA GLU A 517 11.99 -4.58 -17.60
C GLU A 517 13.49 -4.87 -17.47
N PHE A 518 14.03 -4.92 -16.24
CA PHE A 518 15.44 -5.24 -15.98
C PHE A 518 15.78 -6.74 -16.02
N THR A 519 14.83 -7.61 -16.37
CA THR A 519 15.06 -9.06 -16.40
C THR A 519 16.11 -9.41 -17.46
N GLY A 520 17.25 -9.94 -17.02
CA GLY A 520 18.42 -10.25 -17.84
C GLY A 520 19.57 -9.27 -17.72
N ASP A 521 19.37 -8.08 -17.13
CA ASP A 521 20.41 -7.05 -16.97
C ASP A 521 21.38 -7.37 -15.83
N GLN A 522 22.51 -6.66 -15.80
CA GLN A 522 23.57 -6.86 -14.81
C GLN A 522 23.33 -5.99 -13.56
N LEU A 523 22.99 -6.62 -12.44
CA LEU A 523 22.96 -5.99 -11.13
C LEU A 523 24.35 -6.03 -10.48
N GLN A 524 24.79 -4.91 -9.90
CA GLN A 524 26.01 -4.79 -9.11
C GLN A 524 25.75 -4.00 -7.82
N LEU A 525 26.29 -4.48 -6.69
CA LEU A 525 26.20 -3.78 -5.39
C LEU A 525 27.59 -3.48 -4.82
N PHE A 526 27.70 -2.29 -4.23
CA PHE A 526 28.93 -1.81 -3.60
C PHE A 526 28.67 -1.29 -2.19
N VAL A 527 29.38 -1.81 -1.18
CA VAL A 527 29.35 -1.27 0.19
C VAL A 527 30.57 -0.36 0.40
N ASN A 528 30.33 0.90 0.72
CA ASN A 528 31.36 1.96 0.86
C ASN A 528 32.30 2.06 -0.36
N GLY A 529 31.83 1.67 -1.54
CA GLY A 529 32.60 1.62 -2.79
C GLY A 529 33.42 0.33 -3.03
N ARG A 530 33.31 -0.69 -2.18
CA ARG A 530 33.84 -2.04 -2.45
C ARG A 530 32.74 -2.90 -3.05
N SER A 531 33.01 -3.56 -4.18
CA SER A 531 32.08 -4.52 -4.78
C SER A 531 31.83 -5.69 -3.83
N VAL A 532 30.55 -6.01 -3.58
CA VAL A 532 30.12 -7.11 -2.71
C VAL A 532 29.21 -8.12 -3.42
N PHE A 533 28.51 -7.71 -4.48
CA PHE A 533 27.61 -8.58 -5.26
C PHE A 533 27.62 -8.19 -6.73
N SER A 534 27.49 -9.19 -7.62
CA SER A 534 27.31 -9.02 -9.06
C SER A 534 26.59 -10.25 -9.61
N SER A 535 25.41 -10.09 -10.18
CA SER A 535 24.63 -11.16 -10.83
C SER A 535 23.75 -10.60 -11.94
N LYS A 536 23.25 -11.45 -12.84
CA LYS A 536 22.09 -11.08 -13.66
C LYS A 536 20.83 -11.03 -12.81
N ILE A 537 19.88 -10.21 -13.22
CA ILE A 537 18.53 -10.13 -12.64
C ILE A 537 17.68 -11.22 -13.30
N ASP A 538 17.44 -12.31 -12.59
CA ASP A 538 16.65 -13.43 -13.10
C ASP A 538 15.14 -13.33 -12.76
N SER A 539 14.74 -12.40 -11.89
CA SER A 539 13.34 -12.09 -11.55
C SER A 539 13.18 -10.69 -10.92
N THR A 540 11.95 -10.18 -10.82
CA THR A 540 11.62 -8.89 -10.18
C THR A 540 12.00 -8.81 -8.70
N TYR A 541 12.19 -9.95 -8.04
CA TYR A 541 12.62 -10.03 -6.64
C TYR A 541 14.01 -10.66 -6.51
N GLN A 542 14.88 -10.03 -5.73
CA GLN A 542 16.24 -10.49 -5.46
C GLN A 542 16.49 -10.60 -3.95
N SER A 543 16.87 -11.79 -3.49
CA SER A 543 17.32 -12.04 -2.11
C SER A 543 18.84 -12.16 -2.10
N ILE A 544 19.51 -11.19 -1.51
CA ILE A 544 20.95 -10.98 -1.66
C ILE A 544 21.62 -11.00 -0.29
N GLU A 545 22.44 -12.02 -0.01
CA GLU A 545 23.28 -12.05 1.18
C GLU A 545 24.65 -11.42 0.86
N ILE A 546 25.07 -10.43 1.66
CA ILE A 546 26.37 -9.77 1.50
C ILE A 546 27.24 -9.88 2.76
N ASP A 547 28.49 -10.32 2.59
CA ASP A 547 29.50 -10.23 3.64
C ASP A 547 30.05 -8.80 3.71
N ALA A 548 29.39 -7.96 4.51
CA ALA A 548 29.77 -6.58 4.71
C ALA A 548 30.49 -6.37 6.06
N PRO A 549 31.70 -5.80 6.09
CA PRO A 549 32.42 -5.56 7.32
C PRO A 549 31.72 -4.50 8.18
N ILE A 550 31.74 -4.68 9.51
CA ILE A 550 31.26 -3.66 10.46
C ILE A 550 32.08 -2.38 10.26
N GLN A 551 31.45 -1.35 9.73
CA GLN A 551 32.04 -0.05 9.42
C GLN A 551 31.26 1.07 10.13
N PRO A 552 31.91 2.22 10.44
CA PRO A 552 31.26 3.35 11.08
C PRO A 552 30.28 4.10 10.15
N ALA A 553 30.23 3.74 8.87
CA ALA A 553 29.23 4.17 7.91
C ALA A 553 28.87 2.96 7.02
N PHE A 554 27.64 2.87 6.54
CA PHE A 554 27.22 1.83 5.60
C PHE A 554 26.44 2.47 4.46
N LYS A 555 27.15 2.77 3.36
CA LYS A 555 26.57 3.24 2.11
C LYS A 555 26.52 2.07 1.13
N LEU A 556 25.31 1.64 0.79
CA LEU A 556 25.07 0.67 -0.27
C LEU A 556 24.77 1.44 -1.56
N PHE A 557 25.56 1.20 -2.60
CA PHE A 557 25.34 1.74 -3.94
C PHE A 557 24.94 0.60 -4.87
N THR A 558 23.80 0.78 -5.55
CA THR A 558 23.23 -0.15 -6.51
C THR A 558 23.45 0.38 -7.93
N VAL A 559 23.80 -0.50 -8.87
CA VAL A 559 23.77 -0.22 -10.31
C VAL A 559 23.11 -1.39 -11.04
N ILE A 560 22.22 -1.08 -11.97
CA ILE A 560 21.71 -1.99 -13.00
C ILE A 560 22.22 -1.50 -14.36
N SER A 561 22.77 -2.39 -15.19
CA SER A 561 23.37 -2.04 -16.47
C SER A 561 23.19 -3.09 -17.57
N ASP A 562 23.11 -2.61 -18.82
CA ASP A 562 23.34 -3.41 -20.03
C ASP A 562 24.66 -2.97 -20.69
N GLY A 563 25.68 -3.81 -20.54
CA GLY A 563 27.04 -3.54 -21.00
C GLY A 563 27.64 -2.27 -20.36
N ASP A 564 27.90 -1.27 -21.20
CA ASP A 564 28.39 0.05 -20.75
C ASP A 564 27.25 1.04 -20.41
N THR A 565 25.98 0.68 -20.64
CA THR A 565 24.81 1.55 -20.38
C THR A 565 24.35 1.38 -18.95
N ILE A 566 24.18 2.47 -18.21
CA ILE A 566 23.58 2.43 -16.87
C ILE A 566 22.07 2.66 -17.03
N LEU A 567 21.27 1.75 -16.48
CA LEU A 567 19.82 1.74 -16.59
C LEU A 567 19.16 2.30 -15.32
N GLU A 568 19.67 1.88 -14.15
CA GLU A 568 19.23 2.37 -12.83
C GLU A 568 20.45 2.45 -11.90
N GLN A 569 20.47 3.43 -11.00
CA GLN A 569 21.47 3.51 -9.95
C GLN A 569 20.93 4.25 -8.72
N SER A 570 21.33 3.85 -7.53
CA SER A 570 20.78 4.43 -6.30
C SER A 570 21.69 4.25 -5.08
N TYR A 571 21.62 5.20 -4.14
CA TYR A 571 22.29 5.13 -2.84
C TYR A 571 21.29 4.84 -1.71
N LEU A 572 21.68 3.92 -0.83
CA LEU A 572 21.02 3.63 0.45
C LEU A 572 22.04 3.86 1.58
N ASN A 573 21.76 4.83 2.43
CA ASN A 573 22.60 5.25 3.55
C ASN A 573 22.03 4.70 4.86
N LEU A 574 22.65 3.64 5.40
CA LEU A 574 22.25 3.05 6.68
C LEU A 574 23.00 3.68 7.85
N ALA A 575 22.32 3.81 8.98
CA ALA A 575 22.90 4.39 10.19
C ALA A 575 23.97 3.47 10.79
N PRO A 576 25.02 4.05 11.41
CA PRO A 576 26.07 3.29 12.08
C PRO A 576 25.48 2.38 13.17
N ASN A 577 26.04 1.18 13.34
CA ASN A 577 25.77 0.41 14.55
C ASN A 577 26.39 1.14 15.75
N ALA A 578 25.56 1.55 16.72
CA ALA A 578 25.96 2.33 17.89
C ALA A 578 27.04 1.65 18.78
N GLN A 579 27.34 0.37 18.58
CA GLN A 579 28.42 -0.35 19.26
C GLN A 579 29.78 -0.24 18.55
N ALA A 580 29.84 0.28 17.33
CA ALA A 580 31.06 0.38 16.52
C ALA A 580 31.92 1.61 16.88
N SER A 581 32.59 1.57 18.03
CA SER A 581 33.65 2.54 18.35
C SER A 581 34.87 2.30 17.47
N PHE A 582 35.13 3.18 16.51
CA PHE A 582 36.27 3.10 15.59
C PHE A 582 37.28 4.23 15.84
N THR A 583 38.58 3.94 15.76
CA THR A 583 39.69 4.90 15.91
C THR A 583 40.89 4.48 15.07
N PHE A 584 41.62 5.45 14.51
CA PHE A 584 42.86 5.20 13.77
C PHE A 584 44.08 5.09 14.69
N THR A 585 45.01 4.19 14.35
CA THR A 585 46.24 3.94 15.14
C THR A 585 47.28 5.06 15.04
N ASP A 586 47.22 5.86 13.99
CA ASP A 586 48.18 6.93 13.65
C ASP A 586 47.62 8.35 13.83
N THR A 587 46.35 8.49 14.23
CA THR A 587 45.67 9.79 14.37
C THR A 587 45.21 9.98 15.81
N ALA A 588 46.05 10.59 16.64
CA ALA A 588 45.74 10.86 18.04
C ALA A 588 44.62 11.90 18.21
N ARG A 589 43.85 11.83 19.30
CA ARG A 589 42.78 12.81 19.64
C ARG A 589 43.24 14.27 19.72
N ALA A 590 44.54 14.51 19.90
CA ALA A 590 45.13 15.84 19.92
C ALA A 590 45.60 16.35 18.54
N TYR A 591 45.43 15.55 17.47
CA TYR A 591 45.73 15.97 16.10
C TYR A 591 44.73 17.04 15.66
N TRP A 592 45.20 18.09 14.98
CA TRP A 592 44.44 19.32 14.76
C TRP A 592 43.13 19.13 13.97
N ALA A 593 43.06 18.11 13.10
CA ALA A 593 41.89 17.75 12.30
C ALA A 593 41.20 16.47 12.79
N TYR A 594 41.43 16.03 14.04
CA TYR A 594 40.92 14.74 14.53
C TYR A 594 39.40 14.64 14.37
N GLU A 595 38.65 15.66 14.79
CA GLU A 595 37.19 15.66 14.71
C GLU A 595 36.70 15.63 13.25
N GLU A 596 37.27 16.43 12.34
CA GLU A 596 36.87 16.40 10.92
C GLU A 596 37.27 15.09 10.21
N ILE A 597 38.39 14.47 10.59
CA ILE A 597 38.77 13.14 10.11
C ILE A 597 37.74 12.11 10.56
N MET A 598 37.39 12.10 11.86
CA MET A 598 36.40 11.17 12.39
C MET A 598 35.02 11.40 11.76
N ASN A 599 34.56 12.64 11.64
CA ASN A 599 33.28 12.99 11.01
C ASN A 599 33.20 12.56 9.53
N ALA A 600 34.27 12.77 8.76
CA ALA A 600 34.31 12.36 7.36
C ALA A 600 34.38 10.82 7.21
N THR A 601 34.95 10.10 8.18
CA THR A 601 34.97 8.64 8.21
C THR A 601 33.65 8.03 8.71
N THR A 602 33.01 8.58 9.74
CA THR A 602 31.67 8.16 10.19
C THR A 602 30.57 8.52 9.19
N SER A 603 30.81 9.50 8.31
CA SER A 603 29.95 9.78 7.15
C SER A 603 30.26 8.91 5.92
N GLY A 604 31.25 8.02 5.99
CA GLY A 604 31.63 7.13 4.89
C GLY A 604 32.27 7.82 3.68
N ILE A 605 32.65 9.10 3.80
CA ILE A 605 33.23 9.88 2.70
C ILE A 605 34.70 9.47 2.49
N ILE A 606 35.44 9.33 3.58
CA ILE A 606 36.85 8.89 3.57
C ILE A 606 37.07 7.65 4.42
N ASN A 607 37.63 6.62 3.79
CA ASN A 607 37.98 5.38 4.46
C ASN A 607 39.42 5.42 4.97
N GLY A 608 39.68 4.65 6.03
CA GLY A 608 41.01 4.23 6.42
C GLY A 608 41.64 3.22 5.48
N TYR A 609 42.83 2.77 5.87
CA TYR A 609 43.50 1.61 5.28
C TYR A 609 43.23 0.35 6.12
N GLU A 610 43.42 -0.83 5.54
CA GLU A 610 43.18 -2.14 6.18
C GLU A 610 44.07 -2.37 7.44
N ASP A 611 45.19 -1.66 7.53
CA ASP A 611 46.12 -1.65 8.67
C ASP A 611 45.68 -0.72 9.83
N GLN A 612 44.44 -0.23 9.80
CA GLN A 612 43.84 0.70 10.78
C GLN A 612 44.54 2.08 10.84
N THR A 613 45.32 2.46 9.82
CA THR A 613 45.88 3.81 9.67
C THR A 613 44.94 4.73 8.88
N PHE A 614 45.02 6.03 9.13
CA PHE A 614 44.39 7.06 8.31
C PHE A 614 45.38 7.74 7.36
N ARG A 615 46.66 7.85 7.75
CA ARG A 615 47.76 8.52 7.04
C ARG A 615 47.46 10.00 6.76
N PRO A 616 47.27 10.83 7.80
CA PRO A 616 46.73 12.18 7.68
C PRO A 616 47.54 13.11 6.77
N ASP A 617 48.86 12.97 6.75
CA ASP A 617 49.75 13.84 5.98
C ASP A 617 50.00 13.36 4.54
N ALA A 618 49.46 12.19 4.14
CA ALA A 618 49.64 11.68 2.79
C ALA A 618 48.87 12.51 1.74
N PRO A 619 49.43 12.75 0.54
CA PRO A 619 48.81 13.60 -0.47
C PRO A 619 47.60 12.94 -1.15
N ILE A 620 46.59 13.76 -1.46
CA ILE A 620 45.43 13.35 -2.26
C ILE A 620 45.76 13.43 -3.76
N SER A 621 45.26 12.47 -4.53
CA SER A 621 45.32 12.48 -6.00
C SER A 621 43.94 12.73 -6.62
N ARG A 622 43.90 13.02 -7.92
CA ARG A 622 42.67 13.28 -8.67
C ARG A 622 41.63 12.15 -8.54
N ARG A 623 42.02 10.87 -8.59
CA ARG A 623 41.08 9.77 -8.34
C ARG A 623 40.56 9.72 -6.90
N HIS A 624 41.39 10.07 -5.92
CA HIS A 624 41.00 10.05 -4.51
C HIS A 624 39.97 11.14 -4.24
N ALA A 625 40.14 12.33 -4.82
CA ALA A 625 39.11 13.36 -4.78
C ALA A 625 37.83 12.95 -5.50
N ALA A 626 37.91 12.38 -6.71
CA ALA A 626 36.72 11.89 -7.43
C ALA A 626 35.90 10.89 -6.58
N LEU A 627 36.55 9.89 -5.98
CA LEU A 627 35.94 8.92 -5.07
C LEU A 627 35.30 9.57 -3.83
N MET A 628 35.98 10.53 -3.20
CA MET A 628 35.47 11.18 -1.98
C MET A 628 34.35 12.18 -2.29
N MET A 629 34.44 12.93 -3.38
CA MET A 629 33.35 13.81 -3.84
C MET A 629 32.12 13.00 -4.22
N ASN A 630 32.27 11.87 -4.92
CA ASN A 630 31.15 10.97 -5.24
C ASN A 630 30.47 10.42 -3.96
N ARG A 631 31.23 10.12 -2.90
CA ARG A 631 30.65 9.69 -1.60
C ARG A 631 30.03 10.80 -0.76
N LEU A 632 30.40 12.06 -1.01
CA LEU A 632 29.81 13.24 -0.36
C LEU A 632 28.51 13.66 -1.06
N LEU A 633 28.51 13.64 -2.40
CA LEU A 633 27.45 14.19 -3.24
C LEU A 633 26.48 13.11 -3.74
N GLU A 634 26.87 11.83 -3.68
CA GLU A 634 26.05 10.67 -4.05
C GLU A 634 25.56 10.74 -5.51
N TRP A 635 26.45 11.10 -6.43
CA TRP A 635 26.11 11.24 -7.85
C TRP A 635 25.56 9.93 -8.41
N ASP A 636 24.32 9.99 -8.88
CA ASP A 636 23.50 8.89 -9.39
C ASP A 636 22.90 9.23 -10.78
N SER A 637 23.55 10.14 -11.51
CA SER A 637 23.14 10.69 -12.82
C SER A 637 23.88 10.10 -14.03
N LEU A 638 24.98 9.36 -13.82
CA LEU A 638 25.87 8.92 -14.89
C LEU A 638 25.14 7.95 -15.86
N PRO A 639 25.00 8.26 -17.17
CA PRO A 639 24.22 7.43 -18.09
C PRO A 639 25.01 6.26 -18.69
N SER A 640 26.36 6.27 -18.62
CA SER A 640 27.19 5.22 -19.20
C SER A 640 28.58 5.16 -18.59
N MET A 641 29.10 3.94 -18.46
CA MET A 641 30.49 3.62 -18.10
C MET A 641 31.47 3.76 -19.27
N LYS A 642 31.01 4.17 -20.46
CA LYS A 642 31.86 4.38 -21.63
C LYS A 642 32.73 5.64 -21.46
N SER A 643 34.03 5.42 -21.32
CA SER A 643 35.02 6.47 -21.10
C SER A 643 35.54 7.10 -22.39
N THR A 644 35.82 8.40 -22.36
CA THR A 644 36.70 9.09 -23.33
C THR A 644 38.15 9.18 -22.85
N PHE A 645 38.43 8.79 -21.61
CA PHE A 645 39.76 8.80 -21.00
C PHE A 645 40.43 7.43 -21.11
N SER A 646 41.57 7.40 -21.80
CA SER A 646 42.34 6.18 -22.05
C SER A 646 43.10 5.66 -20.83
N ASP A 647 43.38 6.53 -19.85
CA ASP A 647 44.21 6.23 -18.67
C ASP A 647 43.43 5.71 -17.46
N ILE A 648 42.10 5.50 -17.59
CA ILE A 648 41.24 5.03 -16.50
C ILE A 648 40.72 3.59 -16.64
N GLU A 649 40.86 2.95 -17.81
CA GLU A 649 40.37 1.58 -18.05
C GLU A 649 41.06 0.50 -17.19
N LYS A 650 42.17 0.84 -16.55
CA LYS A 650 42.92 -0.03 -15.61
C LYS A 650 42.33 -0.09 -14.20
N PHE A 651 41.31 0.70 -13.88
CA PHE A 651 40.74 0.81 -12.52
C PHE A 651 39.48 -0.04 -12.34
N ASP A 652 39.15 -0.30 -11.08
CA ASP A 652 37.88 -0.93 -10.69
C ASP A 652 36.66 -0.06 -11.08
N PHE A 653 35.49 -0.69 -11.04
CA PHE A 653 34.21 -0.07 -11.39
C PHE A 653 33.98 1.24 -10.62
N MET A 654 34.15 1.27 -9.29
CA MET A 654 33.80 2.45 -8.48
C MET A 654 34.77 3.61 -8.67
N THR A 655 36.05 3.32 -8.88
CA THR A 655 37.05 4.32 -9.26
C THR A 655 36.73 4.89 -10.65
N LYS A 656 36.42 4.04 -11.64
CA LYS A 656 36.04 4.47 -13.00
C LYS A 656 34.74 5.29 -12.98
N TYR A 657 33.71 4.79 -12.31
CA TYR A 657 32.42 5.45 -12.08
C TYR A 657 32.63 6.84 -11.49
N SER A 658 33.28 6.93 -10.33
CA SER A 658 33.46 8.21 -9.62
C SER A 658 34.22 9.25 -10.44
N ILE A 659 35.16 8.81 -11.31
CA ILE A 659 35.87 9.69 -12.25
C ILE A 659 34.94 10.18 -13.37
N LEU A 660 34.15 9.29 -13.95
CA LEU A 660 33.21 9.62 -15.03
C LEU A 660 32.09 10.53 -14.51
N SER A 661 31.48 10.22 -13.35
CA SER A 661 30.48 11.08 -12.70
C SER A 661 31.05 12.45 -12.37
N ALA A 662 32.26 12.54 -11.79
CA ALA A 662 32.88 13.84 -11.50
C ALA A 662 33.14 14.70 -12.75
N ASN A 663 33.35 14.08 -13.91
CA ASN A 663 33.49 14.77 -15.19
C ASN A 663 32.13 15.11 -15.83
N HIS A 664 31.13 14.24 -15.69
CA HIS A 664 29.74 14.49 -16.12
C HIS A 664 29.17 15.72 -15.41
N GLU A 665 29.35 15.76 -14.08
CA GLU A 665 28.97 16.86 -13.18
C GLU A 665 29.90 18.08 -13.25
N LYS A 666 30.90 18.06 -14.14
CA LYS A 666 31.86 19.17 -14.41
C LYS A 666 32.70 19.62 -13.19
N VAL A 667 32.72 18.81 -12.13
CA VAL A 667 33.51 19.04 -10.91
C VAL A 667 34.99 18.77 -11.16
N LEU A 668 35.32 17.69 -11.88
CA LEU A 668 36.67 17.30 -12.27
C LEU A 668 36.76 17.06 -13.78
N ASN A 669 37.17 18.09 -14.52
CA ASN A 669 37.41 18.00 -15.96
C ASN A 669 38.65 17.16 -16.31
N GLY A 670 38.62 16.49 -17.45
CA GLY A 670 39.80 15.89 -18.08
C GLY A 670 40.78 16.90 -18.70
N TYR A 671 41.88 16.38 -19.26
CA TYR A 671 42.89 17.12 -20.00
C TYR A 671 42.80 16.85 -21.52
N GLU A 672 43.40 17.75 -22.30
CA GLU A 672 43.62 17.53 -23.74
C GLU A 672 44.27 16.18 -24.04
N GLY A 673 43.90 15.57 -25.16
CA GLY A 673 44.40 14.26 -25.58
C GLY A 673 43.66 13.05 -24.99
N GLY A 674 42.59 13.24 -24.20
CA GLY A 674 41.80 12.12 -23.68
C GLY A 674 42.42 11.45 -22.45
N TYR A 675 42.85 12.27 -21.49
CA TYR A 675 43.48 11.83 -20.23
C TYR A 675 42.81 12.46 -19.01
N PHE A 676 42.57 11.68 -17.96
CA PHE A 676 42.10 12.19 -16.67
C PHE A 676 43.25 12.48 -15.68
N LYS A 677 44.41 11.84 -15.84
CA LYS A 677 45.57 11.86 -14.92
C LYS A 677 45.20 11.48 -13.47
N PRO A 678 44.60 10.29 -13.23
CA PRO A 678 44.05 9.90 -11.92
C PRO A 678 45.09 9.85 -10.78
N ASP A 679 46.35 9.53 -11.11
CA ASP A 679 47.48 9.43 -10.18
C ASP A 679 48.12 10.80 -9.83
N GLN A 680 47.77 11.89 -10.54
CA GLN A 680 48.31 13.23 -10.28
C GLN A 680 47.83 13.77 -8.92
N GLN A 681 48.75 14.29 -8.12
CA GLN A 681 48.43 14.96 -6.84
C GLN A 681 47.64 16.25 -7.07
N LEU A 682 46.69 16.54 -6.19
CA LEU A 682 45.92 17.77 -6.20
C LEU A 682 46.54 18.84 -5.33
N SER A 683 46.56 20.08 -5.81
CA SER A 683 46.92 21.23 -4.98
C SER A 683 45.73 21.73 -4.14
N ARG A 684 46.02 22.50 -3.08
CA ARG A 684 45.00 23.14 -2.23
C ARG A 684 44.07 24.07 -3.02
N GLY A 685 44.60 24.82 -3.99
CA GLY A 685 43.81 25.67 -4.89
C GLY A 685 42.89 24.86 -5.82
N GLN A 686 43.36 23.71 -6.32
CA GLN A 686 42.52 22.81 -7.10
C GLN A 686 41.38 22.21 -6.27
N MET A 687 41.61 21.90 -4.99
CA MET A 687 40.54 21.45 -4.09
C MET A 687 39.48 22.54 -3.83
N ALA A 688 39.89 23.81 -3.70
CA ALA A 688 38.94 24.92 -3.61
C ALA A 688 38.04 25.00 -4.86
N LEU A 689 38.62 24.94 -6.07
CA LEU A 689 37.86 24.91 -7.31
C LEU A 689 36.92 23.69 -7.43
N ILE A 690 37.34 22.53 -6.92
CA ILE A 690 36.51 21.31 -6.87
C ILE A 690 35.28 21.53 -5.99
N LEU A 691 35.45 22.02 -4.76
CA LEU A 691 34.33 22.27 -3.85
C LEU A 691 33.39 23.37 -4.36
N PHE A 692 33.94 24.46 -4.89
CA PHE A 692 33.15 25.55 -5.47
C PHE A 692 32.21 25.07 -6.57
N ARG A 693 32.71 24.24 -7.50
CA ARG A 693 31.90 23.63 -8.57
C ARG A 693 30.91 22.60 -8.03
N ALA A 694 31.35 21.76 -7.11
CA ALA A 694 30.56 20.70 -6.51
C ALA A 694 29.37 21.18 -5.68
N LEU A 695 29.48 22.36 -5.07
CA LEU A 695 28.42 23.00 -4.30
C LEU A 695 27.59 23.98 -5.15
N HIS A 696 27.83 24.01 -6.46
CA HIS A 696 27.18 24.90 -7.43
C HIS A 696 27.20 26.38 -7.01
N PHE A 697 28.31 26.83 -6.44
CA PHE A 697 28.46 28.24 -6.07
C PHE A 697 28.66 29.11 -7.32
N GLU A 698 28.00 30.26 -7.33
CA GLU A 698 28.20 31.32 -8.31
C GLU A 698 29.19 32.36 -7.76
N GLU A 699 29.82 33.13 -8.64
CA GLU A 699 30.66 34.25 -8.22
C GLU A 699 29.78 35.37 -7.65
N SER A 700 29.82 35.60 -6.33
CA SER A 700 29.07 36.69 -5.70
C SER A 700 29.97 37.91 -5.39
N ASN A 701 29.33 39.08 -5.26
CA ASN A 701 29.98 40.30 -4.77
C ASN A 701 30.08 40.33 -3.23
N SER A 702 30.35 39.20 -2.57
CA SER A 702 30.49 39.14 -1.11
C SER A 702 31.62 40.06 -0.63
N GLU A 703 31.31 41.00 0.27
CA GLU A 703 32.24 42.01 0.81
C GLU A 703 33.30 41.43 1.79
N ILE A 704 33.61 40.13 1.71
CA ILE A 704 34.52 39.45 2.62
C ILE A 704 35.97 39.71 2.18
N GLU A 705 36.70 40.47 3.01
CA GLU A 705 38.13 40.65 2.83
C GLU A 705 38.89 39.34 3.14
N LEU A 706 39.50 38.76 2.12
CA LEU A 706 40.38 37.60 2.27
C LEU A 706 41.73 38.03 2.88
N LEU A 707 42.15 37.33 3.93
CA LEU A 707 43.41 37.59 4.64
C LEU A 707 44.62 36.91 3.99
N PHE A 708 44.42 36.19 2.89
CA PHE A 708 45.46 35.42 2.17
C PHE A 708 46.43 36.37 1.45
N ASN A 709 47.67 36.45 1.95
CA ASN A 709 48.71 37.32 1.38
C ASN A 709 49.36 36.73 0.11
N ASP A 710 49.07 35.46 -0.18
CA ASP A 710 49.67 34.63 -1.22
C ASP A 710 48.76 34.43 -2.45
N ILE A 711 47.59 35.09 -2.48
CA ILE A 711 46.63 35.00 -3.59
C ILE A 711 46.25 36.40 -4.08
N SER A 712 46.57 36.68 -5.35
CA SER A 712 46.13 37.91 -6.04
C SER A 712 44.63 37.84 -6.39
N PRO A 713 43.89 38.97 -6.35
CA PRO A 713 42.55 39.08 -6.92
C PRO A 713 42.42 38.66 -8.40
N GLU A 714 43.53 38.65 -9.15
CA GLU A 714 43.58 38.19 -10.55
C GLU A 714 43.68 36.65 -10.70
N ASN A 715 43.78 35.91 -9.58
CA ASN A 715 43.92 34.44 -9.61
C ASN A 715 42.56 33.76 -9.81
N GLU A 716 42.50 32.74 -10.68
CA GLU A 716 41.28 31.96 -10.98
C GLU A 716 40.60 31.32 -9.75
N ILE A 717 41.31 31.15 -8.64
CA ILE A 717 40.76 30.59 -7.39
C ILE A 717 40.20 31.67 -6.45
N PHE A 718 40.41 32.96 -6.72
CA PHE A 718 40.11 34.03 -5.77
C PHE A 718 38.61 34.14 -5.48
N SER A 719 37.76 34.24 -6.51
CA SER A 719 36.30 34.23 -6.38
C SER A 719 35.80 32.97 -5.64
N ALA A 720 36.36 31.81 -5.96
CA ALA A 720 36.00 30.54 -5.34
C ALA A 720 36.34 30.51 -3.83
N LEU A 721 37.44 31.15 -3.42
CA LEU A 721 37.82 31.24 -2.02
C LEU A 721 36.99 32.26 -1.24
N ILE A 722 36.52 33.35 -1.87
CA ILE A 722 35.54 34.25 -1.24
C ILE A 722 34.30 33.47 -0.82
N GLU A 723 33.71 32.68 -1.72
CA GLU A 723 32.53 31.88 -1.40
C GLU A 723 32.81 30.79 -0.36
N LEU A 724 33.89 30.02 -0.51
CA LEU A 724 34.20 28.96 0.45
C LEU A 724 34.51 29.51 1.85
N VAL A 725 35.05 30.73 1.96
CA VAL A 725 35.20 31.44 3.24
C VAL A 725 33.85 31.95 3.74
N SER A 726 32.98 32.51 2.87
CA SER A 726 31.65 33.01 3.23
C SER A 726 30.77 31.93 3.88
N LYS A 727 30.91 30.69 3.42
CA LYS A 727 30.19 29.51 3.95
C LYS A 727 30.92 28.77 5.07
N GLY A 728 32.07 29.27 5.55
CA GLY A 728 32.86 28.64 6.62
C GLY A 728 33.58 27.34 6.25
N ILE A 729 33.62 26.99 4.95
CA ILE A 729 34.24 25.76 4.45
C ILE A 729 35.77 25.90 4.44
N VAL A 730 36.28 27.06 4.05
CA VAL A 730 37.69 27.44 4.14
C VAL A 730 37.88 28.46 5.28
N THR A 731 38.92 28.28 6.08
CA THR A 731 39.26 29.21 7.17
C THR A 731 40.00 30.44 6.62
N ASN A 732 39.50 31.65 6.91
CA ASN A 732 40.17 32.89 6.53
C ASN A 732 41.42 33.11 7.40
N GLN A 733 42.60 32.91 6.83
CA GLN A 733 43.90 32.96 7.52
C GLN A 733 44.95 33.67 6.66
N LYS A 734 46.17 33.90 7.17
CA LYS A 734 47.18 34.72 6.50
C LYS A 734 47.76 34.14 5.21
N GLU A 735 47.78 32.82 5.08
CA GLU A 735 48.38 32.10 3.94
C GLU A 735 47.47 30.93 3.56
N PHE A 736 47.18 30.75 2.28
CA PHE A 736 46.39 29.62 1.79
C PHE A 736 47.25 28.49 1.19
N ASN A 737 48.41 28.80 0.63
CA ASN A 737 49.32 27.92 -0.09
C ASN A 737 48.66 27.16 -1.27
N PRO A 738 48.17 27.84 -2.31
CA PRO A 738 47.32 27.24 -3.35
C PRO A 738 48.02 26.21 -4.23
N TYR A 739 49.36 26.25 -4.31
CA TYR A 739 50.16 25.37 -5.15
C TYR A 739 50.74 24.15 -4.41
N GLU A 740 50.62 24.09 -3.08
CA GLU A 740 51.05 22.92 -2.29
C GLU A 740 50.05 21.76 -2.45
N SER A 741 50.56 20.53 -2.46
CA SER A 741 49.74 19.31 -2.48
C SER A 741 48.86 19.23 -1.22
N ILE A 742 47.56 18.99 -1.40
CA ILE A 742 46.64 18.85 -0.26
C ILE A 742 46.80 17.48 0.42
N SER A 743 46.90 17.47 1.75
CA SER A 743 46.95 16.24 2.54
C SER A 743 45.56 15.66 2.82
N ARG A 744 45.50 14.37 3.18
CA ARG A 744 44.25 13.69 3.59
C ARG A 744 43.53 14.42 4.74
N ALA A 745 44.26 14.89 5.76
CA ALA A 745 43.69 15.65 6.87
C ALA A 745 43.09 16.99 6.42
N GLN A 746 43.79 17.75 5.57
CA GLN A 746 43.29 19.03 5.04
C GLN A 746 42.05 18.82 4.17
N PHE A 747 42.04 17.76 3.36
CA PHE A 747 40.90 17.38 2.53
C PHE A 747 39.68 16.99 3.38
N SER A 748 39.87 16.17 4.43
CA SER A 748 38.82 15.85 5.42
C SER A 748 38.24 17.08 6.09
N ALA A 749 39.08 18.03 6.52
CA ALA A 749 38.62 19.27 7.13
C ALA A 749 37.71 20.09 6.20
N MET A 750 38.10 20.26 4.94
CA MET A 750 37.30 21.01 3.96
C MET A 750 36.00 20.27 3.60
N ILE A 751 36.05 18.94 3.39
CA ILE A 751 34.85 18.14 3.10
C ILE A 751 33.88 18.09 4.28
N SER A 752 34.35 17.90 5.52
CA SER A 752 33.47 17.81 6.68
C SER A 752 32.70 19.12 6.90
N ARG A 753 33.30 20.27 6.58
CA ARG A 753 32.64 21.58 6.63
C ARG A 753 31.68 21.80 5.47
N ALA A 754 32.04 21.36 4.27
CA ALA A 754 31.13 21.34 3.12
C ALA A 754 29.87 20.48 3.39
N GLN A 755 30.05 19.30 3.97
CA GLN A 755 28.94 18.42 4.39
C GLN A 755 28.07 19.08 5.46
N HIS A 756 28.68 19.73 6.46
CA HIS A 756 27.93 20.46 7.49
C HIS A 756 27.09 21.58 6.88
N TYR A 757 27.66 22.38 5.96
CA TYR A 757 26.94 23.39 5.19
C TYR A 757 25.77 22.79 4.37
N MET A 758 26.00 21.69 3.65
CA MET A 758 24.94 21.02 2.90
C MET A 758 23.78 20.55 3.81
N ASN A 759 24.10 20.07 5.02
CA ASN A 759 23.08 19.63 5.97
C ASN A 759 22.29 20.81 6.53
N THR A 760 22.93 21.92 6.92
CA THR A 760 22.20 23.10 7.42
C THR A 760 21.30 23.70 6.35
N GLN A 761 21.72 23.72 5.07
CA GLN A 761 20.84 24.16 3.98
C GLN A 761 19.63 23.23 3.74
N LYS A 762 19.77 21.92 3.99
CA LYS A 762 18.62 21.00 3.94
C LYS A 762 17.65 21.22 5.11
N GLU A 763 18.16 21.51 6.31
CA GLU A 763 17.34 21.86 7.47
C GLU A 763 16.61 23.19 7.27
N GLU A 764 17.28 24.21 6.73
CA GLU A 764 16.69 25.53 6.41
C GLU A 764 15.68 25.49 5.26
N ALA A 765 15.80 24.56 4.32
CA ALA A 765 14.85 24.39 3.22
C ALA A 765 13.65 23.48 3.56
N GLY A 766 13.71 22.76 4.68
CA GLY A 766 12.64 21.86 5.16
C GLY A 766 11.73 22.47 6.24
N ALA A 767 12.03 23.70 6.69
CA ALA A 767 11.35 24.45 7.75
C ALA A 767 10.56 25.66 7.22
#